data_AF-A0A6I8RJG3-F1
#
_entry.id   AF-A0A6I8RJG3-F1
#
_cell.length_a   1.000
_cell.length_b   1.000
_cell.length_c   1.000
_cell.angle_alpha   90.00
_cell.angle_beta   90.00
_cell.angle_gamma   90.00
#
_symmetry.space_group_name_H-M   'P 1'
#
loop_
_entity.id
_entity.type
_entity.pdbx_description
1 polymer ?
#
loop_
_entity_poly.entity_id
_entity_poly.type
_entity_poly.pdbx_seq_one_letter_code
_entity_poly.pdbx_strand_id
1 'polypeptide(L)'
;MACKSKVAPSVDFDHSCSDSVEYLTLNFGPFESVHRWRRLLPCDEFVGARRSKHTVVAYKDAIYVFGGDNGKNMLNDLLRFDVKDCSWCRAFTTGSPPAPRYHHSAVVYGSSMFVFGGYTGDIYSNSNLKNKNDLFEYKFATGLWTEWKIEGRLPVARSAHGATVYSDKLWIFAGYDGNARLNDMWTIGLQDRDLTCWEEIEQSGEIPPSCCNFPVAVCRDKMFVFSGQSGAKITNNLFQFEFSEKVWTRIPTEHLLRGSPPPPQRRYGHTMVAFDRHLYVFGGAADNTLPNELHCYDVDSQSWEVIQASPDSELPSGRLFHAAAVIADAMYIFGGTVDNNVRSGEMYRFQFSCYPKCTLHEDYGRLFENQQFCDVEFILGEKEERVRGHTAIVTARCKWLRKKIMQARERQKQKLKQEPEDEMQNSQQKTESACSQVKLSRSQPMLEVIIRDAEARPFELLMQFLYTDKIKYPRKGHVEDVLLIMDVYKLALHFKLSRLEQLCVQYIEASVDLQNVLGVCENANKLQLDELKEHCLNFVVKESHFNQVIMMKEFEHLSSSLIVEIVRRKQQPPLRIHSDQPVDIGTSLVQDMKAYLEGAGNDFCDITLLLDGHPRPAHQAILAARSSYLFSAPYYYGFFSNRLQAYCRQNLEMNVTVENVLQILEAADKTQAVDMKKHCLHIIVHQFTKVAKLPNLRLLSQPLLINIIESLASHISDKQCAELGSDI
;
A
#
# COMPACT_ATOMS: atom_id res chain seq x y z
N MET A 1 10.78 60.02 13.83
CA MET A 1 11.48 60.27 12.56
C MET A 1 12.61 59.26 12.40
N ALA A 2 12.68 58.65 11.21
CA ALA A 2 13.81 57.92 10.60
C ALA A 2 14.37 56.62 11.25
N CYS A 3 14.23 55.54 10.46
CA CYS A 3 15.00 54.30 10.31
C CYS A 3 16.18 53.97 11.25
N LYS A 4 16.23 52.70 11.67
CA LYS A 4 17.45 51.86 11.59
C LYS A 4 17.12 50.36 11.67
N SER A 5 17.78 49.61 10.81
CA SER A 5 17.81 48.14 10.65
C SER A 5 18.20 47.39 11.93
N LYS A 6 17.65 46.18 12.14
CA LYS A 6 18.35 45.13 12.90
C LYS A 6 18.14 43.73 12.30
N VAL A 7 19.30 43.16 11.98
CA VAL A 7 19.69 41.79 11.62
C VAL A 7 19.15 40.76 12.63
N ALA A 8 18.83 39.56 12.13
CA ALA A 8 18.37 38.40 12.89
C ALA A 8 19.48 37.83 13.82
N PRO A 9 19.13 37.27 14.99
CA PRO A 9 20.11 36.69 15.90
C PRO A 9 20.50 35.27 15.47
N SER A 10 21.80 35.04 15.32
CA SER A 10 22.42 33.71 15.33
C SER A 10 22.33 33.13 16.73
N VAL A 11 21.95 31.86 16.84
CA VAL A 11 22.02 31.12 18.10
C VAL A 11 23.22 30.20 18.01
N ASP A 12 24.31 30.59 18.66
CA ASP A 12 25.46 29.75 18.94
C ASP A 12 25.07 28.68 19.98
N PHE A 13 25.41 27.42 19.72
CA PHE A 13 25.35 26.35 20.72
C PHE A 13 26.77 26.07 21.23
N ASP A 14 26.99 26.35 22.51
CA ASP A 14 28.22 26.07 23.25
C ASP A 14 28.54 24.57 23.28
N HIS A 15 29.74 24.22 22.84
CA HIS A 15 30.37 22.93 23.09
C HIS A 15 31.11 22.95 24.43
N SER A 16 30.54 22.37 25.49
CA SER A 16 31.35 21.90 26.63
C SER A 16 30.61 20.90 27.52
N CYS A 17 30.82 19.60 27.29
CA CYS A 17 31.08 18.59 28.34
C CYS A 17 31.51 17.28 27.68
N SER A 18 32.62 16.70 28.15
CA SER A 18 33.14 15.41 27.72
C SER A 18 32.46 14.27 28.48
N ASP A 19 32.15 13.19 27.78
CA ASP A 19 32.66 11.83 28.06
C ASP A 19 31.83 10.82 27.27
N SER A 20 32.59 9.97 26.58
CA SER A 20 32.21 8.83 25.75
C SER A 20 30.98 8.03 26.20
N VAL A 21 29.84 8.31 25.58
CA VAL A 21 28.84 7.31 25.21
C VAL A 21 28.39 7.66 23.79
N GLU A 22 28.88 6.93 22.80
CA GLU A 22 28.39 7.04 21.42
C GLU A 22 26.95 6.53 21.39
N TYR A 23 25.98 7.44 21.52
CA TYR A 23 24.61 7.13 21.15
C TYR A 23 24.56 7.00 19.62
N LEU A 24 23.99 5.90 19.13
CA LEU A 24 23.56 5.77 17.74
C LEU A 24 22.43 6.79 17.52
N THR A 25 22.79 8.02 17.18
CA THR A 25 21.83 9.00 16.66
C THR A 25 21.40 8.54 15.29
N LEU A 26 20.29 7.80 15.22
CA LEU A 26 19.53 7.62 14.01
C LEU A 26 18.94 9.00 13.65
N ASN A 27 19.72 9.78 12.90
CA ASN A 27 19.18 10.95 12.21
C ASN A 27 18.25 10.42 11.12
N PHE A 28 16.99 10.25 11.52
CA PHE A 28 15.89 10.27 10.62
C PHE A 28 16.06 11.52 9.74
N GLY A 29 16.20 11.36 8.42
CA GLY A 29 16.35 12.50 7.49
C GLY A 29 15.19 13.51 7.65
N PRO A 30 15.15 14.61 6.88
CA PRO A 30 14.05 15.56 6.97
C PRO A 30 12.75 14.92 6.45
N PHE A 31 12.11 14.08 7.27
CA PHE A 31 10.85 13.46 6.96
C PHE A 31 9.78 14.55 7.05
N GLU A 32 9.22 14.89 5.91
CA GLU A 32 8.05 15.75 5.88
C GLU A 32 6.87 14.95 6.46
N SER A 33 6.48 15.28 7.69
CA SER A 33 5.42 14.60 8.44
C SER A 33 4.02 14.93 7.94
N VAL A 34 3.90 15.90 7.04
CA VAL A 34 2.63 16.44 6.57
C VAL A 34 2.54 16.42 5.06
N HIS A 35 1.34 16.16 4.56
CA HIS A 35 1.01 16.36 3.15
C HIS A 35 0.92 17.86 2.86
N ARG A 36 1.62 18.35 1.85
CA ARG A 36 1.62 19.77 1.49
C ARG A 36 1.52 19.99 -0.01
N TRP A 37 0.61 20.89 -0.41
CA TRP A 37 0.59 21.44 -1.77
C TRP A 37 1.37 22.75 -1.83
N ARG A 38 2.19 22.90 -2.88
CA ARG A 38 2.83 24.16 -3.25
C ARG A 38 2.57 24.44 -4.72
N ARG A 39 2.19 25.67 -5.03
CA ARG A 39 2.13 26.17 -6.40
C ARG A 39 3.55 26.45 -6.87
N LEU A 40 3.90 25.92 -8.03
CA LEU A 40 5.18 26.18 -8.68
C LEU A 40 5.04 27.28 -9.73
N LEU A 41 6.18 27.73 -10.25
CA LEU A 41 6.23 28.68 -11.35
C LEU A 41 5.40 28.15 -12.53
N PRO A 42 4.41 28.92 -13.02
CA PRO A 42 3.62 28.51 -14.17
C PRO A 42 4.51 28.46 -15.42
N CYS A 43 4.08 27.69 -16.41
CA CYS A 43 4.75 27.70 -17.70
C CYS A 43 4.39 28.98 -18.44
N ASP A 44 5.40 29.83 -18.71
CA ASP A 44 5.22 31.05 -19.47
C ASP A 44 4.78 30.76 -20.90
N GLU A 45 3.90 31.60 -21.45
CA GLU A 45 3.31 31.38 -22.79
C GLU A 45 4.35 31.36 -23.92
N PHE A 46 5.50 32.02 -23.75
CA PHE A 46 6.60 31.96 -24.71
C PHE A 46 7.30 30.59 -24.71
N VAL A 47 7.34 29.90 -23.56
CA VAL A 47 7.88 28.54 -23.45
C VAL A 47 6.87 27.54 -23.99
N GLY A 48 5.63 27.58 -23.49
CA GLY A 48 4.58 26.64 -23.88
C GLY A 48 3.17 27.15 -23.56
N ALA A 49 2.22 26.80 -24.43
CA ALA A 49 0.83 27.18 -24.23
C ALA A 49 0.17 26.43 -23.07
N ARG A 50 -0.80 27.11 -22.42
CA ARG A 50 -1.77 26.50 -21.51
C ARG A 50 -2.51 25.37 -22.22
N ARG A 51 -2.71 24.24 -21.55
CA ARG A 51 -3.19 23.03 -22.25
C ARG A 51 -4.00 22.07 -21.39
N SER A 52 -4.87 21.31 -22.06
CA SER A 52 -5.63 20.17 -21.52
C SER A 52 -5.39 18.92 -22.35
N LYS A 53 -5.76 17.74 -21.82
CA LYS A 53 -5.75 16.44 -22.54
C LYS A 53 -4.37 16.03 -23.09
N HIS A 54 -3.33 16.60 -22.50
CA HIS A 54 -1.93 16.31 -22.77
C HIS A 54 -1.45 15.15 -21.87
N THR A 55 -0.23 14.70 -22.08
CA THR A 55 0.42 13.72 -21.20
C THR A 55 1.60 14.34 -20.47
N VAL A 56 1.87 13.81 -19.28
CA VAL A 56 3.00 14.19 -18.45
C VAL A 56 3.74 12.91 -18.06
N VAL A 57 5.05 12.89 -18.23
CA VAL A 57 5.90 11.78 -17.77
C VAL A 57 7.09 12.31 -16.96
N ALA A 58 7.52 11.50 -15.99
CA ALA A 58 8.72 11.76 -15.21
C ALA A 58 9.91 10.99 -15.78
N TYR A 59 11.05 11.66 -15.95
CA TYR A 59 12.30 11.00 -16.28
C TYR A 59 13.46 11.70 -15.56
N LYS A 60 14.14 10.96 -14.68
CA LYS A 60 15.13 11.51 -13.74
C LYS A 60 14.52 12.66 -12.92
N ASP A 61 15.21 13.78 -12.82
CA ASP A 61 14.79 14.96 -12.05
C ASP A 61 13.98 15.97 -12.89
N ALA A 62 13.29 15.51 -13.94
CA ALA A 62 12.54 16.38 -14.84
C ALA A 62 11.17 15.81 -15.22
N ILE A 63 10.23 16.73 -15.41
CA ILE A 63 8.89 16.46 -15.90
C ILE A 63 8.83 16.84 -17.38
N TYR A 64 8.33 15.95 -18.22
CA TYR A 64 8.12 16.18 -19.65
C TYR A 64 6.63 16.24 -19.96
N VAL A 65 6.23 17.24 -20.76
CA VAL A 65 4.84 17.47 -21.14
C VAL A 65 4.71 17.42 -22.65
N PHE A 66 3.83 16.56 -23.17
CA PHE A 66 3.64 16.39 -24.61
C PHE A 66 2.19 16.57 -25.05
N GLY A 67 2.01 17.31 -26.14
CA GLY A 67 0.75 17.47 -26.87
C GLY A 67 -0.37 18.14 -26.07
N GLY A 68 -1.61 17.72 -26.34
CA GLY A 68 -2.84 18.31 -25.81
C GLY A 68 -3.45 19.39 -26.70
N ASP A 69 -4.39 20.15 -26.17
CA ASP A 69 -5.01 21.30 -26.84
C ASP A 69 -4.98 22.56 -25.98
N ASN A 70 -4.82 23.73 -26.61
CA ASN A 70 -4.92 25.03 -25.95
C ASN A 70 -6.29 25.70 -26.13
N GLY A 71 -7.29 24.95 -26.60
CA GLY A 71 -8.61 25.45 -26.98
C GLY A 71 -8.73 26.03 -28.38
N LYS A 72 -7.63 26.24 -29.10
CA LYS A 72 -7.61 26.64 -30.51
C LYS A 72 -6.99 25.57 -31.39
N ASN A 73 -5.79 25.12 -31.02
CA ASN A 73 -4.98 24.18 -31.78
C ASN A 73 -4.66 22.95 -30.93
N MET A 74 -4.53 21.80 -31.61
CA MET A 74 -3.80 20.67 -31.07
C MET A 74 -2.29 20.99 -31.06
N LEU A 75 -1.56 20.40 -30.13
CA LEU A 75 -0.13 20.66 -29.91
C LEU A 75 0.69 19.37 -30.13
N ASN A 76 1.97 19.53 -30.49
CA ASN A 76 2.98 18.47 -30.53
C ASN A 76 4.36 18.94 -30.01
N ASP A 77 4.39 20.06 -29.29
CA ASP A 77 5.58 20.51 -28.60
C ASP A 77 5.87 19.62 -27.39
N LEU A 78 7.16 19.47 -27.07
CA LEU A 78 7.65 18.78 -25.89
C LEU A 78 8.23 19.81 -24.92
N LEU A 79 7.55 20.02 -23.80
CA LEU A 79 8.04 20.89 -22.74
C LEU A 79 8.78 20.07 -21.69
N ARG A 80 9.77 20.69 -21.04
CA ARG A 80 10.51 20.12 -19.92
C ARG A 80 10.48 21.10 -18.75
N PHE A 81 10.11 20.62 -17.58
CA PHE A 81 10.30 21.32 -16.32
C PHE A 81 11.42 20.63 -15.54
N ASP A 82 12.46 21.39 -15.18
CA ASP A 82 13.54 20.92 -14.34
C ASP A 82 13.18 21.13 -12.86
N VAL A 83 13.17 20.05 -12.07
CA VAL A 83 12.75 20.11 -10.67
C VAL A 83 13.79 20.80 -9.79
N LYS A 84 15.08 20.67 -10.12
CA LYS A 84 16.17 21.28 -9.32
C LYS A 84 16.22 22.77 -9.56
N ASP A 85 16.12 23.18 -10.83
CA ASP A 85 16.18 24.59 -11.22
C ASP A 85 14.83 25.30 -11.10
N CYS A 86 13.74 24.55 -10.84
CA CYS A 86 12.36 25.04 -10.81
C CYS A 86 11.99 25.85 -12.07
N SER A 87 12.46 25.43 -13.24
CA SER A 87 12.36 26.22 -14.48
C SER A 87 11.80 25.43 -15.65
N TRP A 88 11.12 26.15 -16.55
CA TRP A 88 10.54 25.60 -17.77
C TRP A 88 11.43 25.86 -18.99
N CYS A 89 11.56 24.86 -19.86
CA CYS A 89 12.18 24.99 -21.17
C CYS A 89 11.47 24.12 -22.20
N ARG A 90 11.75 24.35 -23.49
CA ARG A 90 11.39 23.39 -24.54
C ARG A 90 12.43 22.29 -24.57
N ALA A 91 11.99 21.05 -24.58
CA ALA A 91 12.89 19.92 -24.72
C ALA A 91 13.52 19.93 -26.13
N PHE A 92 14.77 19.48 -26.22
CA PHE A 92 15.42 19.31 -27.51
C PHE A 92 14.75 18.19 -28.30
N THR A 93 14.36 18.45 -29.53
CA THR A 93 13.68 17.49 -30.40
C THR A 93 14.33 17.44 -31.78
N THR A 94 14.54 16.22 -32.29
CA THR A 94 15.00 15.91 -33.64
C THR A 94 14.21 14.74 -34.22
N GLY A 95 14.38 14.46 -35.51
CA GLY A 95 13.61 13.42 -36.21
C GLY A 95 12.18 13.86 -36.52
N SER A 96 11.27 12.90 -36.57
CA SER A 96 9.88 13.12 -36.97
C SER A 96 8.94 12.96 -35.76
N PRO A 97 8.59 14.07 -35.07
CA PRO A 97 7.68 14.00 -33.94
C PRO A 97 6.26 13.59 -34.38
N PRO A 98 5.45 13.04 -33.47
CA PRO A 98 4.05 12.75 -33.75
C PRO A 98 3.30 14.02 -34.18
N ALA A 99 2.32 13.86 -35.07
CA ALA A 99 1.40 14.95 -35.43
C ALA A 99 0.69 15.52 -34.19
N PRO A 100 0.29 16.82 -34.20
CA PRO A 100 -0.46 17.45 -33.13
C PRO A 100 -1.67 16.62 -32.70
N ARG A 101 -1.76 16.35 -31.40
CA ARG A 101 -2.73 15.39 -30.84
C ARG A 101 -3.11 15.64 -29.40
N TYR A 102 -4.30 15.21 -29.02
CA TYR A 102 -4.75 15.13 -27.63
C TYR A 102 -5.32 13.74 -27.29
N HIS A 103 -5.52 13.45 -26.00
CA HIS A 103 -6.01 12.15 -25.50
C HIS A 103 -5.17 10.93 -25.97
N HIS A 104 -3.89 11.16 -26.28
CA HIS A 104 -2.91 10.09 -26.43
C HIS A 104 -2.44 9.62 -25.04
N SER A 105 -1.76 8.49 -24.98
CA SER A 105 -1.04 8.08 -23.77
C SER A 105 0.46 8.24 -23.96
N ALA A 106 1.17 8.42 -22.85
CA ALA A 106 2.62 8.43 -22.83
C ALA A 106 3.12 7.67 -21.60
N VAL A 107 4.17 6.86 -21.79
CA VAL A 107 4.81 6.08 -20.74
C VAL A 107 6.33 6.16 -20.88
N VAL A 108 7.06 5.85 -19.80
CA VAL A 108 8.52 5.80 -19.82
C VAL A 108 8.97 4.36 -19.64
N TYR A 109 9.91 3.94 -20.48
CA TYR A 109 10.60 2.66 -20.37
C TYR A 109 12.09 2.86 -20.64
N GLY A 110 12.94 2.44 -19.69
CA GLY A 110 14.38 2.67 -19.77
C GLY A 110 14.73 4.16 -19.91
N SER A 111 15.40 4.51 -21.02
CA SER A 111 15.80 5.88 -21.36
C SER A 111 14.94 6.51 -22.45
N SER A 112 13.73 6.01 -22.67
CA SER A 112 12.83 6.46 -23.73
C SER A 112 11.42 6.73 -23.21
N MET A 113 10.75 7.71 -23.83
CA MET A 113 9.31 7.93 -23.70
C MET A 113 8.61 7.32 -24.91
N PHE A 114 7.51 6.62 -24.67
CA PHE A 114 6.66 6.04 -25.70
C PHE A 114 5.33 6.76 -25.73
N VAL A 115 4.87 7.17 -26.92
CA VAL A 115 3.58 7.82 -27.14
C VAL A 115 2.73 6.96 -28.06
N PHE A 116 1.51 6.64 -27.65
CA PHE A 116 0.59 5.84 -28.44
C PHE A 116 -0.75 6.52 -28.69
N GLY A 117 -1.20 6.45 -29.95
CA GLY A 117 -2.55 6.80 -30.38
C GLY A 117 -2.93 8.26 -30.12
N GLY A 118 -4.19 8.48 -29.75
CA GLY A 118 -4.78 9.81 -29.57
C GLY A 118 -5.52 10.31 -30.81
N TYR A 119 -6.03 11.53 -30.71
CA TYR A 119 -6.84 12.16 -31.74
C TYR A 119 -6.06 13.30 -32.42
N THR A 120 -5.96 13.25 -33.75
CA THR A 120 -5.25 14.24 -34.59
C THR A 120 -6.23 14.94 -35.52
N GLY A 121 -5.93 16.17 -35.93
CA GLY A 121 -6.69 16.95 -36.92
C GLY A 121 -6.73 18.42 -36.56
N ASP A 122 -7.70 19.16 -37.10
CA ASP A 122 -7.91 20.57 -36.77
C ASP A 122 -9.21 20.74 -35.98
N ILE A 123 -9.07 21.16 -34.72
CA ILE A 123 -10.20 21.40 -33.80
C ILE A 123 -11.04 22.59 -34.27
N TYR A 124 -10.39 23.64 -34.80
CA TYR A 124 -11.08 24.88 -35.13
C TYR A 124 -11.97 24.72 -36.36
N SER A 125 -11.47 24.06 -37.40
CA SER A 125 -12.24 23.78 -38.62
C SER A 125 -13.05 22.48 -38.55
N ASN A 126 -12.94 21.73 -37.45
CA ASN A 126 -13.55 20.40 -37.27
C ASN A 126 -13.25 19.45 -38.45
N SER A 127 -12.02 19.50 -38.97
CA SER A 127 -11.62 18.80 -40.19
C SER A 127 -10.49 17.81 -39.94
N ASN A 128 -10.47 16.72 -40.72
CA ASN A 128 -9.46 15.65 -40.64
C ASN A 128 -9.28 15.03 -39.25
N LEU A 129 -10.33 15.10 -38.42
CA LEU A 129 -10.34 14.56 -37.07
C LEU A 129 -10.35 13.03 -37.11
N LYS A 130 -9.25 12.41 -36.65
CA LYS A 130 -9.06 10.95 -36.73
C LYS A 130 -8.28 10.41 -35.53
N ASN A 131 -8.72 9.28 -35.00
CA ASN A 131 -7.94 8.50 -34.05
C ASN A 131 -6.72 7.88 -34.72
N LYS A 132 -5.66 7.66 -33.95
CA LYS A 132 -4.44 6.97 -34.37
C LYS A 132 -4.18 5.74 -33.51
N ASN A 133 -3.39 4.81 -34.05
CA ASN A 133 -2.80 3.64 -33.38
C ASN A 133 -1.28 3.59 -33.62
N ASP A 134 -0.68 4.74 -33.94
CA ASP A 134 0.75 4.87 -34.13
C ASP A 134 1.48 4.84 -32.78
N LEU A 135 2.68 4.24 -32.77
CA LEU A 135 3.58 4.18 -31.61
C LEU A 135 4.84 4.97 -31.94
N PHE A 136 5.18 5.93 -31.10
CA PHE A 136 6.37 6.75 -31.24
C PHE A 136 7.28 6.59 -30.03
N GLU A 137 8.58 6.55 -30.26
CA GLU A 137 9.63 6.57 -29.26
C GLU A 137 10.37 7.91 -29.29
N TYR A 138 10.55 8.52 -28.14
CA TYR A 138 11.43 9.67 -27.91
C TYR A 138 12.57 9.27 -26.99
N LYS A 139 13.81 9.34 -27.49
CA LYS A 139 15.00 9.04 -26.69
C LYS A 139 15.45 10.27 -25.93
N PHE A 140 15.35 10.25 -24.59
CA PHE A 140 15.67 11.41 -23.75
C PHE A 140 17.12 11.90 -23.91
N ALA A 141 18.07 10.99 -24.18
CA ALA A 141 19.48 11.35 -24.28
C ALA A 141 19.82 12.12 -25.57
N THR A 142 19.18 11.78 -26.69
CA THR A 142 19.47 12.36 -28.02
C THR A 142 18.41 13.34 -28.49
N GLY A 143 17.23 13.34 -27.86
CA GLY A 143 16.07 14.09 -28.32
C GLY A 143 15.44 13.57 -29.61
N LEU A 144 15.78 12.35 -30.05
CA LEU A 144 15.31 11.80 -31.32
C LEU A 144 13.92 11.18 -31.18
N TRP A 145 13.00 11.63 -32.03
CA TRP A 145 11.71 10.98 -32.27
C TRP A 145 11.81 9.94 -33.39
N THR A 146 11.29 8.75 -33.15
CA THR A 146 11.20 7.66 -34.12
C THR A 146 9.83 7.00 -34.06
N GLU A 147 9.18 6.84 -35.20
CA GLU A 147 7.95 6.04 -35.32
C GLU A 147 8.29 4.56 -35.37
N TRP A 148 7.65 3.75 -34.53
CA TRP A 148 7.74 2.29 -34.56
C TRP A 148 6.70 1.75 -35.54
N LYS A 149 7.18 1.32 -36.71
CA LYS A 149 6.35 0.67 -37.74
C LYS A 149 6.30 -0.82 -37.45
N ILE A 150 5.19 -1.27 -36.88
CA ILE A 150 4.97 -2.65 -36.48
C ILE A 150 4.01 -3.31 -37.48
N GLU A 151 4.36 -4.51 -37.93
CA GLU A 151 3.53 -5.30 -38.85
C GLU A 151 2.64 -6.29 -38.09
N GLY A 152 1.61 -6.81 -38.76
CA GLY A 152 0.70 -7.81 -38.20
C GLY A 152 -0.59 -7.23 -37.62
N ARG A 153 -1.11 -7.88 -36.57
CA ARG A 153 -2.36 -7.49 -35.94
C ARG A 153 -2.14 -6.24 -35.10
N LEU A 154 -2.95 -5.20 -35.28
CA LEU A 154 -2.80 -3.93 -34.56
C LEU A 154 -4.04 -3.62 -33.71
N PRO A 155 -3.87 -2.96 -32.55
CA PRO A 155 -4.99 -2.35 -31.86
C PRO A 155 -5.69 -1.34 -32.77
N VAL A 156 -7.02 -1.27 -32.66
CA VAL A 156 -7.79 -0.23 -33.35
C VAL A 156 -7.30 1.16 -32.92
N ALA A 157 -7.32 2.10 -33.87
CA ALA A 157 -7.02 3.49 -33.63
C ALA A 157 -7.92 4.06 -32.54
N ARG A 158 -7.33 4.61 -31.48
CA ARG A 158 -8.05 4.96 -30.25
C ARG A 158 -7.49 6.20 -29.55
N SER A 159 -8.35 6.86 -28.78
CA SER A 159 -7.99 7.94 -27.88
C SER A 159 -8.56 7.69 -26.48
N ALA A 160 -8.07 8.43 -25.49
CA ALA A 160 -8.55 8.43 -24.11
C ALA A 160 -8.57 7.03 -23.47
N HIS A 161 -7.61 6.20 -23.87
CA HIS A 161 -7.33 4.87 -23.34
C HIS A 161 -6.35 4.96 -22.15
N GLY A 162 -6.29 3.90 -21.36
CA GLY A 162 -5.28 3.73 -20.33
C GLY A 162 -4.02 3.07 -20.91
N ALA A 163 -2.84 3.51 -20.48
CA ALA A 163 -1.59 2.84 -20.82
C ALA A 163 -0.64 2.77 -19.63
N THR A 164 0.13 1.69 -19.54
CA THR A 164 1.15 1.50 -18.50
C THR A 164 2.26 0.57 -18.99
N VAL A 165 3.39 0.57 -18.29
CA VAL A 165 4.50 -0.35 -18.55
C VAL A 165 4.60 -1.33 -17.39
N TYR A 166 4.64 -2.61 -17.71
CA TYR A 166 4.85 -3.67 -16.74
C TYR A 166 5.59 -4.84 -17.38
N SER A 167 6.63 -5.33 -16.70
CA SER A 167 7.48 -6.44 -17.17
C SER A 167 7.99 -6.25 -18.61
N ASP A 168 8.60 -5.10 -18.89
CA ASP A 168 9.16 -4.71 -20.21
C ASP A 168 8.16 -4.62 -21.36
N LYS A 169 6.85 -4.68 -21.06
CA LYS A 169 5.79 -4.55 -22.04
C LYS A 169 4.98 -3.28 -21.80
N LEU A 170 4.56 -2.62 -22.88
CA LEU A 170 3.50 -1.63 -22.89
C LEU A 170 2.16 -2.36 -22.86
N TRP A 171 1.26 -1.94 -21.98
CA TRP A 171 -0.10 -2.43 -21.87
C TRP A 171 -1.07 -1.30 -22.16
N ILE A 172 -2.07 -1.57 -22.99
CA ILE A 172 -3.12 -0.63 -23.40
C ILE A 172 -4.47 -1.22 -23.09
N PHE A 173 -5.29 -0.45 -22.38
CA PHE A 173 -6.63 -0.86 -21.99
C PHE A 173 -7.68 0.15 -22.45
N ALA A 174 -8.75 -0.37 -23.08
CA ALA A 174 -9.97 0.36 -23.41
C ALA A 174 -9.73 1.61 -24.31
N GLY A 175 -10.55 2.65 -24.14
CA GLY A 175 -10.50 3.89 -24.90
C GLY A 175 -11.70 4.11 -25.81
N TYR A 176 -11.56 5.02 -26.77
CA TYR A 176 -12.59 5.38 -27.73
C TYR A 176 -12.03 5.31 -29.16
N ASP A 177 -12.64 4.51 -30.02
CA ASP A 177 -12.20 4.30 -31.41
C ASP A 177 -12.79 5.31 -32.41
N GLY A 178 -13.72 6.16 -31.96
CA GLY A 178 -14.45 7.12 -32.81
C GLY A 178 -15.91 6.73 -33.04
N ASN A 179 -16.28 5.49 -32.72
CA ASN A 179 -17.64 4.97 -32.80
C ASN A 179 -18.11 4.45 -31.44
N ALA A 180 -17.33 3.57 -30.83
CA ALA A 180 -17.63 2.91 -29.58
C ALA A 180 -16.53 3.11 -28.53
N ARG A 181 -16.92 3.00 -27.26
CA ARG A 181 -15.98 2.83 -26.15
C ARG A 181 -15.56 1.36 -26.11
N LEU A 182 -14.30 1.13 -25.78
CA LEU A 182 -13.68 -0.19 -25.77
C LEU A 182 -13.48 -0.69 -24.34
N ASN A 183 -13.19 -1.98 -24.17
CA ASN A 183 -12.70 -2.63 -22.95
C ASN A 183 -11.73 -3.78 -23.28
N ASP A 184 -11.11 -3.72 -24.46
CA ASP A 184 -10.08 -4.66 -24.90
C ASP A 184 -8.73 -4.35 -24.26
N MET A 185 -7.84 -5.34 -24.25
CA MET A 185 -6.50 -5.26 -23.69
C MET A 185 -5.48 -5.65 -24.76
N TRP A 186 -4.46 -4.82 -24.93
CA TRP A 186 -3.37 -5.05 -25.88
C TRP A 186 -2.02 -4.90 -25.18
N THR A 187 -1.03 -5.67 -25.62
CA THR A 187 0.34 -5.54 -25.14
C THR A 187 1.37 -5.64 -26.26
N ILE A 188 2.54 -5.05 -26.04
CA ILE A 188 3.69 -5.09 -26.95
C ILE A 188 4.99 -5.01 -26.14
N GLY A 189 6.01 -5.76 -26.55
CA GLY A 189 7.35 -5.68 -25.93
C GLY A 189 8.09 -4.40 -26.31
N LEU A 190 8.83 -3.80 -25.37
CA LEU A 190 9.57 -2.56 -25.58
C LEU A 190 11.09 -2.75 -25.67
N GLN A 191 11.59 -3.99 -25.58
CA GLN A 191 13.03 -4.27 -25.58
C GLN A 191 13.66 -4.17 -26.98
N ASP A 192 13.01 -4.76 -27.99
CA ASP A 192 13.51 -4.80 -29.37
C ASP A 192 12.39 -4.40 -30.34
N ARG A 193 12.62 -3.29 -31.04
CA ARG A 193 11.69 -2.75 -32.03
C ARG A 193 11.45 -3.71 -33.20
N ASP A 194 12.46 -4.46 -33.60
CA ASP A 194 12.40 -5.23 -34.85
C ASP A 194 11.79 -6.63 -34.63
N LEU A 195 11.70 -7.09 -33.37
CA LEU A 195 11.12 -8.39 -32.99
C LEU A 195 9.74 -8.31 -32.33
N THR A 196 9.28 -7.09 -32.01
CA THR A 196 8.05 -6.92 -31.24
C THR A 196 6.80 -6.90 -32.12
N CYS A 197 5.70 -7.42 -31.60
CA CYS A 197 4.39 -7.36 -32.23
C CYS A 197 3.31 -7.10 -31.19
N TRP A 198 2.18 -6.57 -31.64
CA TRP A 198 1.02 -6.35 -30.80
C TRP A 198 0.28 -7.67 -30.55
N GLU A 199 -0.02 -7.92 -29.28
CA GLU A 199 -0.76 -9.08 -28.80
C GLU A 199 -2.07 -8.61 -28.16
N GLU A 200 -3.21 -9.11 -28.63
CA GLU A 200 -4.48 -8.92 -27.92
C GLU A 200 -4.55 -9.95 -26.78
N ILE A 201 -4.96 -9.49 -25.60
CA ILE A 201 -5.02 -10.31 -24.40
C ILE A 201 -6.46 -10.75 -24.14
N GLU A 202 -6.65 -12.06 -24.05
CA GLU A 202 -7.88 -12.64 -23.53
C GLU A 202 -7.97 -12.36 -22.02
N GLN A 203 -9.02 -11.65 -21.63
CA GLN A 203 -9.26 -11.21 -20.26
C GLN A 203 -10.32 -12.11 -19.62
N SER A 204 -10.21 -12.33 -18.31
CA SER A 204 -11.21 -13.08 -17.53
C SER A 204 -11.60 -12.36 -16.24
N GLY A 205 -12.62 -12.84 -15.54
CA GLY A 205 -13.10 -12.26 -14.27
C GLY A 205 -14.09 -11.09 -14.45
N GLU A 206 -14.07 -10.15 -13.50
CA GLU A 206 -14.97 -8.98 -13.46
C GLU A 206 -14.44 -7.84 -14.34
N ILE A 207 -14.44 -8.04 -15.66
CA ILE A 207 -13.90 -7.07 -16.63
C ILE A 207 -14.60 -5.71 -16.50
N PRO A 208 -13.85 -4.59 -16.43
CA PRO A 208 -14.46 -3.26 -16.41
C PRO A 208 -15.36 -3.03 -17.63
N PRO A 209 -16.46 -2.26 -17.47
CA PRO A 209 -17.30 -1.90 -18.61
C PRO A 209 -16.53 -1.04 -19.61
N SER A 210 -17.04 -0.94 -20.85
CA SER A 210 -16.43 -0.09 -21.86
C SER A 210 -16.31 1.36 -21.39
N CYS A 211 -15.10 1.90 -21.44
CA CYS A 211 -14.77 3.18 -20.81
C CYS A 211 -13.65 3.93 -21.55
N CYS A 212 -13.61 5.25 -21.32
CA CYS A 212 -12.53 6.14 -21.75
C CYS A 212 -12.38 7.29 -20.73
N ASN A 213 -11.37 8.14 -20.90
CA ASN A 213 -11.12 9.30 -20.02
C ASN A 213 -10.87 8.92 -18.54
N PHE A 214 -10.17 7.82 -18.33
CA PHE A 214 -9.73 7.33 -17.03
C PHE A 214 -8.20 7.16 -16.99
N PRO A 215 -7.57 7.29 -15.82
CA PRO A 215 -6.17 6.99 -15.63
C PRO A 215 -5.95 5.50 -15.30
N VAL A 216 -4.74 5.02 -15.57
CA VAL A 216 -4.23 3.72 -15.13
C VAL A 216 -3.03 3.94 -14.24
N ALA A 217 -2.91 3.18 -13.16
CA ALA A 217 -1.71 3.14 -12.34
C ALA A 217 -1.32 1.69 -12.03
N VAL A 218 -0.01 1.43 -11.92
CA VAL A 218 0.50 0.12 -11.50
C VAL A 218 1.05 0.24 -10.09
N CYS A 219 0.64 -0.68 -9.23
CA CYS A 219 1.06 -0.76 -7.83
C CYS A 219 1.09 -2.23 -7.42
N ARG A 220 2.14 -2.68 -6.71
CA ARG A 220 2.30 -4.07 -6.24
C ARG A 220 1.97 -5.13 -7.31
N ASP A 221 2.58 -4.99 -8.49
CA ASP A 221 2.42 -5.93 -9.62
C ASP A 221 0.99 -6.08 -10.15
N LYS A 222 0.14 -5.08 -9.89
CA LYS A 222 -1.24 -5.03 -10.35
C LYS A 222 -1.54 -3.70 -11.01
N MET A 223 -2.36 -3.75 -12.06
CA MET A 223 -2.86 -2.55 -12.72
C MET A 223 -4.21 -2.17 -12.13
N PHE A 224 -4.38 -0.90 -11.78
CA PHE A 224 -5.61 -0.36 -11.23
C PHE A 224 -6.29 0.58 -12.21
N VAL A 225 -7.61 0.43 -12.34
CA VAL A 225 -8.48 1.29 -13.14
C VAL A 225 -9.60 1.81 -12.26
N PHE A 226 -9.74 3.13 -12.23
CA PHE A 226 -10.77 3.80 -11.44
C PHE A 226 -11.67 4.68 -12.32
N SER A 227 -12.97 4.47 -12.21
CA SER A 227 -14.00 5.30 -12.83
C SER A 227 -13.81 5.51 -14.34
N GLY A 228 -14.14 6.70 -14.87
CA GLY A 228 -14.10 7.00 -16.31
C GLY A 228 -15.47 7.16 -16.95
N GLN A 229 -15.47 7.60 -18.20
CA GLN A 229 -16.68 7.83 -18.98
C GLN A 229 -17.09 6.56 -19.72
N SER A 230 -18.19 5.93 -19.29
CA SER A 230 -18.78 4.76 -19.94
C SER A 230 -20.02 5.10 -20.76
N GLY A 231 -20.36 4.26 -21.74
CA GLY A 231 -21.52 4.42 -22.62
C GLY A 231 -22.86 4.03 -22.00
N ALA A 232 -22.86 3.20 -20.93
CA ALA A 232 -24.07 2.71 -20.28
C ALA A 232 -24.32 3.34 -18.91
N LYS A 233 -23.34 3.35 -18.01
CA LYS A 233 -23.36 4.02 -16.69
C LYS A 233 -21.94 4.36 -16.23
N ILE A 234 -21.66 5.63 -15.89
CA ILE A 234 -20.39 6.00 -15.23
C ILE A 234 -20.39 5.37 -13.84
N THR A 235 -19.37 4.56 -13.53
CA THR A 235 -19.23 3.91 -12.22
C THR A 235 -18.12 4.57 -11.41
N ASN A 236 -18.18 4.46 -10.08
CA ASN A 236 -17.10 4.79 -9.15
C ASN A 236 -16.39 3.52 -8.63
N ASN A 237 -16.46 2.43 -9.41
CA ASN A 237 -15.81 1.18 -9.05
C ASN A 237 -14.30 1.29 -9.29
N LEU A 238 -13.55 0.66 -8.41
CA LEU A 238 -12.12 0.41 -8.57
C LEU A 238 -11.94 -1.04 -9.02
N PHE A 239 -11.17 -1.25 -10.08
CA PHE A 239 -10.84 -2.56 -10.60
C PHE A 239 -9.33 -2.77 -10.52
N GLN A 240 -8.91 -4.00 -10.25
CA GLN A 240 -7.53 -4.42 -10.35
C GLN A 240 -7.38 -5.53 -11.39
N PHE A 241 -6.29 -5.52 -12.12
CA PHE A 241 -5.88 -6.55 -13.08
C PHE A 241 -4.57 -7.16 -12.63
N GLU A 242 -4.56 -8.49 -12.53
CA GLU A 242 -3.37 -9.28 -12.24
C GLU A 242 -2.70 -9.72 -13.54
N PHE A 243 -1.48 -9.22 -13.78
CA PHE A 243 -0.80 -9.42 -15.08
C PHE A 243 -0.44 -10.89 -15.35
N SER A 244 -0.15 -11.69 -14.31
CA SER A 244 0.21 -13.11 -14.45
C SER A 244 -0.98 -13.95 -14.90
N GLU A 245 -2.12 -13.81 -14.24
CA GLU A 245 -3.32 -14.61 -14.49
C GLU A 245 -4.24 -14.01 -15.57
N LYS A 246 -4.04 -12.73 -15.91
CA LYS A 246 -4.91 -11.96 -16.83
C LYS A 246 -6.37 -11.89 -16.36
N VAL A 247 -6.54 -11.82 -15.04
CA VAL A 247 -7.85 -11.78 -14.38
C VAL A 247 -8.13 -10.37 -13.84
N TRP A 248 -9.34 -9.88 -14.10
CA TRP A 248 -9.89 -8.69 -13.47
C TRP A 248 -10.66 -9.04 -12.20
N THR A 249 -10.48 -8.22 -11.17
CA THR A 249 -11.27 -8.28 -9.93
C THR A 249 -11.79 -6.90 -9.61
N ARG A 250 -13.10 -6.80 -9.32
CA ARG A 250 -13.70 -5.58 -8.81
C ARG A 250 -13.39 -5.48 -7.32
N ILE A 251 -12.84 -4.35 -6.91
CA ILE A 251 -12.60 -4.07 -5.51
C ILE A 251 -13.94 -3.60 -4.90
N PRO A 252 -14.50 -4.31 -3.91
CA PRO A 252 -15.74 -3.90 -3.27
C PRO A 252 -15.62 -2.53 -2.63
N THR A 253 -16.57 -1.66 -2.95
CA THR A 253 -16.74 -0.30 -2.42
C THR A 253 -17.76 -0.27 -1.29
N GLU A 254 -17.79 -1.29 -0.44
CA GLU A 254 -18.65 -1.31 0.74
C GLU A 254 -17.92 -0.59 1.88
N HIS A 255 -17.90 0.75 1.81
CA HIS A 255 -17.16 1.66 2.70
C HIS A 255 -17.52 1.53 4.20
N LEU A 256 -18.71 0.99 4.47
CA LEU A 256 -19.24 0.72 5.80
C LEU A 256 -18.42 -0.35 6.54
N LEU A 257 -17.86 -1.33 5.84
CA LEU A 257 -17.05 -2.42 6.42
C LEU A 257 -15.83 -1.90 7.19
N ARG A 258 -15.20 -0.81 6.73
CA ARG A 258 -13.87 -0.41 7.20
C ARG A 258 -13.87 0.85 8.07
N GLY A 259 -15.03 1.47 8.30
CA GLY A 259 -15.09 2.80 8.93
C GLY A 259 -14.32 3.85 8.13
N SER A 260 -14.17 3.61 6.82
CA SER A 260 -13.40 4.44 5.90
C SER A 260 -14.36 5.34 5.11
N PRO A 261 -13.93 6.54 4.69
CA PRO A 261 -14.76 7.40 3.85
C PRO A 261 -15.19 6.69 2.55
N PRO A 262 -16.33 7.13 1.95
CA PRO A 262 -16.79 6.67 0.65
C PRO A 262 -15.72 6.86 -0.43
N PRO A 263 -15.81 6.12 -1.56
CA PRO A 263 -14.82 6.26 -2.61
C PRO A 263 -15.05 7.63 -3.26
N PRO A 264 -14.09 8.13 -4.03
CA PRO A 264 -14.34 9.31 -4.83
C PRO A 264 -15.61 9.11 -5.67
N GLN A 265 -16.44 10.15 -5.78
CA GLN A 265 -17.59 10.11 -6.68
C GLN A 265 -17.16 9.78 -8.11
N ARG A 266 -18.10 9.19 -8.87
CA ARG A 266 -17.90 8.83 -10.28
C ARG A 266 -17.41 10.05 -11.07
N ARG A 267 -16.32 9.88 -11.82
CA ARG A 267 -15.61 11.00 -12.45
C ARG A 267 -14.83 10.60 -13.70
N TYR A 268 -14.56 11.57 -14.56
CA TYR A 268 -13.70 11.38 -15.73
C TYR A 268 -12.71 12.55 -15.88
N GLY A 269 -11.62 12.33 -16.60
CA GLY A 269 -10.56 13.31 -16.76
C GLY A 269 -9.80 13.63 -15.46
N HIS A 270 -9.85 12.73 -14.48
CA HIS A 270 -9.06 12.81 -13.26
C HIS A 270 -7.68 12.17 -13.49
N THR A 271 -6.74 12.43 -12.59
CA THR A 271 -5.45 11.74 -12.56
C THR A 271 -5.43 10.72 -11.43
N MET A 272 -4.67 9.63 -11.65
CA MET A 272 -4.36 8.65 -10.62
C MET A 272 -2.88 8.31 -10.72
N VAL A 273 -2.15 8.46 -9.63
CA VAL A 273 -0.73 8.09 -9.54
C VAL A 273 -0.51 7.09 -8.42
N ALA A 274 0.41 6.15 -8.62
CA ALA A 274 0.87 5.25 -7.58
C ALA A 274 2.12 5.83 -6.90
N PHE A 275 2.14 5.77 -5.57
CA PHE A 275 3.34 6.04 -4.78
C PHE A 275 3.36 5.08 -3.59
N ASP A 276 4.44 4.30 -3.49
CA ASP A 276 4.58 3.20 -2.53
C ASP A 276 3.41 2.20 -2.62
N ARG A 277 2.58 2.08 -1.58
CA ARG A 277 1.38 1.22 -1.54
C ARG A 277 0.06 1.93 -1.84
N HIS A 278 0.11 3.22 -2.16
CA HIS A 278 -1.08 4.07 -2.24
C HIS A 278 -1.36 4.52 -3.67
N LEU A 279 -2.64 4.59 -4.00
CA LEU A 279 -3.14 5.21 -5.24
C LEU A 279 -3.76 6.56 -4.89
N TYR A 280 -3.21 7.63 -5.46
CA TYR A 280 -3.69 8.99 -5.24
C TYR A 280 -4.54 9.43 -6.42
N VAL A 281 -5.80 9.80 -6.16
CA VAL A 281 -6.77 10.25 -7.16
C VAL A 281 -7.07 11.74 -6.95
N PHE A 282 -6.85 12.55 -7.97
CA PHE A 282 -7.06 14.00 -7.91
C PHE A 282 -7.88 14.53 -9.10
N GLY A 283 -8.76 15.47 -8.80
CA GLY A 283 -9.53 16.23 -9.80
C GLY A 283 -10.55 15.40 -10.58
N GLY A 284 -10.76 15.81 -11.83
CA GLY A 284 -11.79 15.29 -12.74
C GLY A 284 -13.10 16.06 -12.66
N ALA A 285 -14.07 15.67 -13.48
CA ALA A 285 -15.44 16.17 -13.40
C ALA A 285 -16.35 15.10 -12.77
N ALA A 286 -17.07 15.46 -11.71
CA ALA A 286 -18.00 14.60 -10.98
C ALA A 286 -19.36 15.29 -10.86
N ASP A 287 -20.43 14.69 -11.43
CA ASP A 287 -21.82 15.18 -11.32
C ASP A 287 -21.99 16.71 -11.47
N ASN A 288 -21.40 17.28 -12.53
CA ASN A 288 -21.35 18.72 -12.88
C ASN A 288 -20.48 19.62 -11.99
N THR A 289 -19.71 19.04 -11.07
CA THR A 289 -18.73 19.75 -10.24
C THR A 289 -17.30 19.41 -10.63
N LEU A 290 -16.36 20.30 -10.32
CA LEU A 290 -14.92 20.06 -10.41
C LEU A 290 -14.34 19.85 -9.01
N PRO A 291 -14.31 18.61 -8.48
CA PRO A 291 -13.69 18.34 -7.19
C PRO A 291 -12.21 18.71 -7.18
N ASN A 292 -11.73 19.22 -6.06
CA ASN A 292 -10.32 19.50 -5.77
C ASN A 292 -9.79 18.70 -4.57
N GLU A 293 -10.54 17.70 -4.12
CA GLU A 293 -10.13 16.78 -3.06
C GLU A 293 -9.10 15.77 -3.60
N LEU A 294 -8.10 15.48 -2.77
CA LEU A 294 -7.14 14.40 -3.01
C LEU A 294 -7.57 13.16 -2.23
N HIS A 295 -7.96 12.12 -2.95
CA HIS A 295 -8.28 10.84 -2.35
C HIS A 295 -7.08 9.90 -2.43
N CYS A 296 -6.90 9.08 -1.42
CA CYS A 296 -5.86 8.08 -1.34
C CYS A 296 -6.51 6.72 -1.10
N TYR A 297 -6.21 5.74 -1.94
CA TYR A 297 -6.57 4.35 -1.72
C TYR A 297 -5.34 3.58 -1.29
N ASP A 298 -5.37 3.02 -0.07
CA ASP A 298 -4.33 2.11 0.41
C ASP A 298 -4.64 0.71 -0.11
N VAL A 299 -3.73 0.15 -0.91
CA VAL A 299 -3.90 -1.16 -1.57
C VAL A 299 -3.94 -2.31 -0.54
N ASP A 300 -3.33 -2.13 0.62
CA ASP A 300 -3.19 -3.19 1.62
C ASP A 300 -4.42 -3.23 2.50
N SER A 301 -4.77 -2.08 3.07
CA SER A 301 -5.99 -1.93 3.86
C SER A 301 -7.23 -1.80 3.00
N GLN A 302 -7.11 -1.81 1.66
CA GLN A 302 -8.17 -1.66 0.66
C GLN A 302 -9.22 -0.63 1.10
N SER A 303 -8.75 0.53 1.56
CA SER A 303 -9.57 1.58 2.16
C SER A 303 -9.22 2.92 1.53
N TRP A 304 -10.26 3.72 1.33
CA TRP A 304 -10.10 5.10 0.90
C TRP A 304 -9.86 6.03 2.10
N GLU A 305 -9.10 7.09 1.87
CA GLU A 305 -8.86 8.19 2.78
C GLU A 305 -8.96 9.49 1.96
N VAL A 306 -9.54 10.55 2.54
CA VAL A 306 -9.44 11.90 1.97
C VAL A 306 -8.25 12.57 2.63
N ILE A 307 -7.24 12.93 1.84
CA ILE A 307 -6.01 13.50 2.37
C ILE A 307 -6.27 14.93 2.84
N GLN A 308 -6.03 15.16 4.13
CA GLN A 308 -6.02 16.49 4.71
C GLN A 308 -4.62 17.10 4.52
N ALA A 309 -4.53 18.07 3.62
CA ALA A 309 -3.31 18.83 3.42
C ALA A 309 -3.08 19.78 4.61
N SER A 310 -1.82 20.10 4.88
CA SER A 310 -1.42 21.05 5.92
C SER A 310 -2.08 22.42 5.70
N PRO A 311 -2.46 23.18 6.76
CA PRO A 311 -3.11 24.48 6.63
C PRO A 311 -2.33 25.54 5.84
N ASP A 312 -1.01 25.37 5.71
CA ASP A 312 -0.12 26.21 4.91
C ASP A 312 -0.06 25.82 3.41
N SER A 313 -0.92 24.90 2.97
CA SER A 313 -0.93 24.39 1.59
C SER A 313 -1.60 25.34 0.60
N GLU A 314 -1.00 25.48 -0.57
CA GLU A 314 -1.56 26.19 -1.72
C GLU A 314 -2.38 25.22 -2.58
N LEU A 315 -3.64 25.02 -2.21
CA LEU A 315 -4.49 24.02 -2.85
C LEU A 315 -4.79 24.35 -4.33
N PRO A 316 -4.61 23.38 -5.25
CA PRO A 316 -5.05 23.55 -6.63
C PRO A 316 -6.58 23.68 -6.73
N SER A 317 -7.04 24.51 -7.66
CA SER A 317 -8.46 24.55 -8.05
C SER A 317 -8.91 23.25 -8.73
N GLY A 318 -10.23 22.99 -8.67
CA GLY A 318 -10.88 21.89 -9.36
C GLY A 318 -10.58 21.92 -10.86
N ARG A 319 -10.15 20.77 -11.41
CA ARG A 319 -9.68 20.67 -12.80
C ARG A 319 -9.86 19.28 -13.38
N LEU A 320 -10.12 19.21 -14.68
CA LEU A 320 -10.15 17.95 -15.44
C LEU A 320 -9.18 17.96 -16.62
N PHE A 321 -8.83 16.78 -17.13
CA PHE A 321 -7.87 16.60 -18.23
C PHE A 321 -6.51 17.29 -17.99
N HIS A 322 -6.14 17.45 -16.74
CA HIS A 322 -4.77 17.71 -16.31
C HIS A 322 -4.00 16.38 -16.33
N ALA A 323 -2.68 16.45 -16.26
CA ALA A 323 -1.84 15.26 -16.16
C ALA A 323 -0.93 15.36 -14.93
N ALA A 324 -0.54 14.21 -14.41
CA ALA A 324 0.22 14.07 -13.18
C ALA A 324 1.35 13.06 -13.36
N ALA A 325 2.48 13.30 -12.71
CA ALA A 325 3.57 12.34 -12.61
C ALA A 325 4.25 12.45 -11.24
N VAL A 326 4.93 11.38 -10.84
CA VAL A 326 5.64 11.28 -9.56
C VAL A 326 7.13 11.30 -9.83
N ILE A 327 7.85 12.17 -9.11
CA ILE A 327 9.31 12.17 -9.02
C ILE A 327 9.67 12.04 -7.55
N ALA A 328 10.47 11.03 -7.23
CA ALA A 328 10.87 10.72 -5.86
C ALA A 328 9.65 10.68 -4.92
N ASP A 329 9.56 11.62 -3.98
CA ASP A 329 8.57 11.73 -2.91
C ASP A 329 7.47 12.77 -3.18
N ALA A 330 7.33 13.23 -4.43
CA ALA A 330 6.35 14.24 -4.78
C ALA A 330 5.59 13.93 -6.07
N MET A 331 4.30 14.25 -6.05
CA MET A 331 3.44 14.29 -7.23
C MET A 331 3.44 15.71 -7.80
N TYR A 332 3.55 15.81 -9.12
CA TYR A 332 3.45 17.04 -9.87
C TYR A 332 2.21 16.99 -10.75
N ILE A 333 1.37 18.01 -10.69
CA ILE A 333 0.22 18.17 -11.59
C ILE A 333 0.43 19.39 -12.48
N PHE A 334 0.05 19.28 -13.75
CA PHE A 334 0.18 20.36 -14.71
C PHE A 334 -1.07 20.54 -15.58
N GLY A 335 -1.43 21.80 -15.80
CA GLY A 335 -2.46 22.23 -16.74
C GLY A 335 -3.87 21.71 -16.42
N GLY A 336 -4.58 21.31 -17.48
CA GLY A 336 -5.98 20.90 -17.44
C GLY A 336 -6.96 22.03 -17.70
N THR A 337 -8.24 21.68 -17.72
CA THR A 337 -9.36 22.60 -17.86
C THR A 337 -9.91 22.96 -16.49
N VAL A 338 -9.98 24.25 -16.19
CA VAL A 338 -10.64 24.83 -15.01
C VAL A 338 -11.96 25.47 -15.42
N ASP A 339 -12.68 26.08 -14.47
CA ASP A 339 -13.99 26.73 -14.69
C ASP A 339 -14.03 27.59 -15.98
N ASN A 340 -15.18 27.60 -16.65
CA ASN A 340 -15.42 28.27 -17.95
C ASN A 340 -14.58 27.73 -19.12
N ASN A 341 -14.22 26.44 -19.11
CA ASN A 341 -13.45 25.79 -20.19
C ASN A 341 -12.07 26.44 -20.44
N VAL A 342 -11.51 27.12 -19.44
CA VAL A 342 -10.21 27.78 -19.55
C VAL A 342 -9.10 26.75 -19.37
N ARG A 343 -8.12 26.75 -20.28
CA ARG A 343 -6.93 25.89 -20.16
C ARG A 343 -5.96 26.53 -19.19
N SER A 344 -5.44 25.74 -18.26
CA SER A 344 -4.46 26.18 -17.26
C SER A 344 -3.03 25.90 -17.73
N GLY A 345 -2.10 26.76 -17.32
CA GLY A 345 -0.64 26.56 -17.40
C GLY A 345 -0.01 26.44 -16.01
N GLU A 346 -0.83 26.24 -14.98
CA GLU A 346 -0.37 26.13 -13.60
C GLU A 346 0.26 24.76 -13.34
N MET A 347 1.28 24.77 -12.48
CA MET A 347 1.94 23.59 -11.96
C MET A 347 1.84 23.58 -10.44
N TYR A 348 1.54 22.43 -9.87
CA TYR A 348 1.56 22.24 -8.42
C TYR A 348 2.40 21.01 -8.07
N ARG A 349 3.08 21.11 -6.93
CA ARG A 349 3.83 20.02 -6.30
C ARG A 349 3.09 19.61 -5.03
N PHE A 350 2.74 18.35 -4.94
CA PHE A 350 2.22 17.71 -3.75
C PHE A 350 3.32 16.84 -3.12
N GLN A 351 3.69 17.17 -1.89
CA GLN A 351 4.61 16.38 -1.10
C GLN A 351 3.88 15.18 -0.49
N PHE A 352 4.33 13.96 -0.80
CA PHE A 352 3.88 12.79 -0.07
C PHE A 352 4.48 12.81 1.34
N SER A 353 3.67 12.47 2.35
CA SER A 353 4.20 12.23 3.68
C SER A 353 5.00 10.94 3.63
N CYS A 354 6.30 11.02 3.90
CA CYS A 354 7.21 9.88 3.86
C CYS A 354 7.42 9.28 5.26
N TYR A 355 6.36 9.25 6.07
CA TYR A 355 6.40 8.39 7.24
C TYR A 355 6.13 6.96 6.78
N PRO A 356 6.89 5.94 7.22
CA PRO A 356 6.42 4.57 7.12
C PRO A 356 5.11 4.49 7.93
N LYS A 357 3.96 4.63 7.27
CA LYS A 357 2.65 4.47 7.88
C LYS A 357 2.57 3.02 8.34
N CYS A 358 2.79 2.83 9.63
CA CYS A 358 2.52 1.67 10.46
C CYS A 358 1.68 0.60 9.74
N THR A 359 2.32 -0.47 9.25
CA THR A 359 1.67 -1.66 8.68
C THR A 359 1.10 -2.52 9.81
N LEU A 360 0.41 -1.91 10.77
CA LEU A 360 -0.05 -2.54 12.01
C LEU A 360 -0.77 -3.87 11.74
N HIS A 361 -1.62 -3.88 10.71
CA HIS A 361 -2.36 -5.05 10.26
C HIS A 361 -1.44 -6.18 9.75
N GLU A 362 -0.39 -5.85 8.99
CA GLU A 362 0.57 -6.85 8.46
C GLU A 362 1.59 -7.28 9.51
N ASP A 363 2.01 -6.37 10.40
CA ASP A 363 2.98 -6.65 11.46
C ASP A 363 2.37 -7.58 12.50
N TYR A 364 1.15 -7.29 12.96
CA TYR A 364 0.42 -8.18 13.85
C TYR A 364 -0.04 -9.44 13.12
N GLY A 365 -0.44 -9.36 11.85
CA GLY A 365 -0.73 -10.55 11.05
C GLY A 365 0.47 -11.51 11.00
N ARG A 366 1.67 -11.01 10.69
CA ARG A 366 2.91 -11.78 10.71
C ARG A 366 3.28 -12.30 12.10
N LEU A 367 3.05 -11.52 13.16
CA LEU A 367 3.26 -11.97 14.53
C LEU A 367 2.35 -13.17 14.86
N PHE A 368 1.10 -13.13 14.43
CA PHE A 368 0.15 -14.24 14.60
C PHE A 368 0.57 -15.49 13.81
N GLU A 369 0.97 -15.32 12.55
CA GLU A 369 1.43 -16.43 11.69
C GLU A 369 2.72 -17.07 12.21
N ASN A 370 3.66 -16.27 12.72
CA ASN A 370 4.95 -16.75 13.22
C ASN A 370 4.88 -17.33 14.65
N GLN A 371 3.80 -17.06 15.40
CA GLN A 371 3.59 -17.51 16.78
C GLN A 371 4.74 -17.19 17.77
N GLN A 372 5.56 -16.17 17.47
CA GLN A 372 6.67 -15.77 18.31
C GLN A 372 6.18 -14.98 19.52
N PHE A 373 6.65 -15.32 20.73
CA PHE A 373 6.26 -14.68 21.99
C PHE A 373 4.80 -14.92 22.42
N CYS A 374 4.15 -15.98 21.91
CA CYS A 374 2.83 -16.36 22.42
C CYS A 374 2.90 -16.67 23.93
N ASP A 375 1.99 -16.05 24.68
CA ASP A 375 1.94 -16.12 26.14
C ASP A 375 0.60 -16.69 26.65
N VAL A 376 -0.34 -16.99 25.74
CA VAL A 376 -1.65 -17.56 26.02
C VAL A 376 -2.01 -18.64 24.99
N GLU A 377 -2.62 -19.72 25.47
CA GLU A 377 -3.15 -20.82 24.66
C GLU A 377 -4.65 -21.00 24.96
N PHE A 378 -5.47 -21.01 23.90
CA PHE A 378 -6.91 -21.24 23.98
C PHE A 378 -7.22 -22.70 23.66
N ILE A 379 -7.92 -23.37 24.57
CA ILE A 379 -8.37 -24.76 24.42
C ILE A 379 -9.84 -24.74 24.02
N LEU A 380 -10.15 -25.28 22.85
CA LEU A 380 -11.40 -25.06 22.12
C LEU A 380 -12.19 -26.36 21.91
N GLY A 381 -13.51 -26.25 22.06
CA GLY A 381 -14.45 -27.33 21.78
C GLY A 381 -14.29 -28.56 22.69
N GLU A 382 -15.01 -29.62 22.36
CA GLU A 382 -14.88 -30.93 23.03
C GLU A 382 -13.62 -31.70 22.61
N LYS A 383 -13.06 -31.35 21.44
CA LYS A 383 -11.84 -31.96 20.89
C LYS A 383 -10.55 -31.39 21.49
N GLU A 384 -10.65 -30.40 22.37
CA GLU A 384 -9.53 -29.72 23.03
C GLU A 384 -8.45 -29.20 22.05
N GLU A 385 -8.89 -28.66 20.92
CA GLU A 385 -8.00 -28.07 19.92
C GLU A 385 -7.35 -26.79 20.47
N ARG A 386 -6.09 -26.53 20.12
CA ARG A 386 -5.27 -25.47 20.72
C ARG A 386 -4.97 -24.36 19.73
N VAL A 387 -5.31 -23.13 20.08
CA VAL A 387 -4.96 -21.92 19.31
C VAL A 387 -4.13 -20.99 20.18
N ARG A 388 -2.94 -20.61 19.71
CA ARG A 388 -2.02 -19.74 20.44
C ARG A 388 -2.26 -18.26 20.14
N GLY A 389 -1.89 -17.40 21.08
CA GLY A 389 -1.99 -15.97 20.89
C GLY A 389 -1.16 -15.15 21.87
N HIS A 390 -1.39 -13.84 21.83
CA HIS A 390 -0.71 -12.83 22.63
C HIS A 390 -1.74 -12.10 23.47
N THR A 391 -1.57 -12.12 24.78
CA THR A 391 -2.46 -11.53 25.77
C THR A 391 -2.64 -10.04 25.49
N ALA A 392 -1.56 -9.33 25.19
CA ALA A 392 -1.60 -7.89 24.89
C ALA A 392 -2.57 -7.58 23.73
N ILE A 393 -2.49 -8.33 22.62
CA ILE A 393 -3.31 -8.08 21.44
C ILE A 393 -4.76 -8.52 21.68
N VAL A 394 -4.96 -9.71 22.25
CA VAL A 394 -6.31 -10.25 22.46
C VAL A 394 -7.10 -9.40 23.47
N THR A 395 -6.46 -8.95 24.55
CA THR A 395 -7.15 -8.16 25.58
C THR A 395 -7.39 -6.71 25.18
N ALA A 396 -6.58 -6.17 24.26
CA ALA A 396 -6.83 -4.87 23.63
C ALA A 396 -8.09 -4.91 22.76
N ARG A 397 -8.26 -5.99 21.99
CA ARG A 397 -9.28 -6.09 20.93
C ARG A 397 -10.59 -6.74 21.37
N CYS A 398 -10.59 -7.56 22.42
CA CYS A 398 -11.78 -8.27 22.86
C CYS A 398 -11.96 -8.20 24.39
N LYS A 399 -12.95 -7.41 24.82
CA LYS A 399 -13.32 -7.26 26.24
C LYS A 399 -13.78 -8.58 26.87
N TRP A 400 -14.46 -9.44 26.10
CA TRP A 400 -14.91 -10.75 26.59
C TRP A 400 -13.72 -11.67 26.86
N LEU A 401 -12.78 -11.80 25.91
CA LEU A 401 -11.57 -12.60 26.08
C LEU A 401 -10.67 -12.03 27.19
N ARG A 402 -10.61 -10.70 27.35
CA ARG A 402 -9.95 -10.05 28.50
C ARG A 402 -10.47 -10.58 29.84
N LYS A 403 -11.79 -10.71 30.01
CA LYS A 403 -12.36 -11.27 31.25
C LYS A 403 -11.97 -12.73 31.46
N LYS A 404 -11.96 -13.55 30.40
CA LYS A 404 -11.56 -14.97 30.48
C LYS A 404 -10.08 -15.14 30.84
N ILE A 405 -9.21 -14.34 30.23
CA ILE A 405 -7.77 -14.32 30.54
C ILE A 405 -7.54 -13.92 31.99
N MET A 406 -8.24 -12.89 32.50
CA MET A 406 -8.13 -12.49 33.91
C MET A 406 -8.58 -13.60 34.88
N GLN A 407 -9.67 -14.30 34.55
CA GLN A 407 -10.12 -15.46 35.34
C GLN A 407 -9.10 -16.61 35.33
N ALA A 408 -8.48 -16.89 34.18
CA ALA A 408 -7.43 -17.91 34.08
C ALA A 408 -6.19 -17.53 34.89
N ARG A 409 -5.72 -16.28 34.82
CA ARG A 409 -4.60 -15.76 35.62
C ARG A 409 -4.87 -15.91 37.12
N GLU A 410 -6.09 -15.61 37.57
CA GLU A 410 -6.45 -15.73 38.99
C GLU A 410 -6.45 -17.20 39.46
N ARG A 411 -6.98 -18.12 38.64
CA ARG A 411 -6.92 -19.56 38.93
C ARG A 411 -5.48 -20.08 39.00
N GLN A 412 -4.61 -19.62 38.12
CA GLN A 412 -3.19 -19.98 38.12
C GLN A 412 -2.50 -19.47 39.40
N LYS A 413 -2.78 -18.23 39.82
CA LYS A 413 -2.29 -17.68 41.09
C LYS A 413 -2.79 -18.45 42.31
N GLN A 414 -4.03 -18.92 42.30
CA GLN A 414 -4.59 -19.74 43.38
C GLN A 414 -3.92 -21.12 43.48
N LYS A 415 -3.65 -21.78 42.34
CA LYS A 415 -2.89 -23.04 42.30
C LYS A 415 -1.47 -22.89 42.84
N LEU A 416 -0.76 -21.85 42.42
CA LEU A 416 0.60 -21.52 42.92
C LEU A 416 0.64 -21.22 44.42
N LYS A 417 -0.46 -20.75 45.02
CA LYS A 417 -0.56 -20.51 46.47
C LYS A 417 -0.90 -21.77 47.26
N GLN A 418 -1.40 -22.84 46.62
CA GLN A 418 -1.76 -24.11 47.26
C GLN A 418 -0.63 -25.16 47.22
N GLU A 419 0.38 -24.99 46.37
CA GLU A 419 1.56 -25.86 46.29
C GLU A 419 2.66 -25.75 47.39
N PRO A 420 2.63 -24.92 48.46
CA PRO A 420 3.73 -24.90 49.44
C PRO A 420 3.71 -25.99 50.53
N GLU A 421 2.69 -26.84 50.66
CA GLU A 421 2.56 -27.72 51.86
C GLU A 421 3.02 -29.18 51.69
N ASP A 422 3.15 -29.71 50.47
CA ASP A 422 3.49 -31.14 50.27
C ASP A 422 5.00 -31.45 50.10
N GLU A 423 5.86 -30.45 49.87
CA GLU A 423 7.31 -30.70 49.68
C GLU A 423 8.13 -30.70 50.99
N MET A 424 7.52 -30.38 52.15
CA MET A 424 8.28 -30.17 53.39
C MET A 424 8.54 -31.45 54.22
N GLN A 425 8.12 -32.63 53.76
CA GLN A 425 8.34 -33.91 54.48
C GLN A 425 9.46 -34.80 53.91
N ASN A 426 10.09 -34.47 52.78
CA ASN A 426 11.06 -35.38 52.14
C ASN A 426 12.52 -34.88 52.07
N SER A 427 12.91 -33.87 52.85
CA SER A 427 14.26 -33.28 52.82
C SER A 427 15.07 -33.50 54.10
N GLN A 428 15.16 -34.75 54.56
CA GLN A 428 16.20 -35.16 55.51
C GLN A 428 16.98 -36.37 54.98
N GLN A 429 17.85 -36.15 54.00
CA GLN A 429 19.19 -36.77 53.95
C GLN A 429 20.03 -36.22 52.78
N LYS A 430 21.29 -35.91 53.12
CA LYS A 430 22.48 -35.63 52.28
C LYS A 430 22.82 -34.18 51.93
N THR A 431 23.55 -33.58 52.88
CA THR A 431 24.92 -33.04 52.77
C THR A 431 25.29 -32.01 51.70
N GLU A 432 25.68 -30.85 52.25
CA GLU A 432 26.49 -29.73 51.78
C GLU A 432 27.62 -30.03 50.77
N SER A 433 27.65 -29.27 49.66
CA SER A 433 28.81 -28.42 49.33
C SER A 433 28.43 -27.27 48.38
N ALA A 434 28.78 -26.05 48.80
CA ALA A 434 28.85 -24.71 48.17
C ALA A 434 28.90 -24.61 46.64
N CYS A 435 28.56 -23.50 45.96
CA CYS A 435 27.82 -22.25 46.21
C CYS A 435 27.68 -21.59 44.81
N SER A 436 26.67 -20.73 44.64
CA SER A 436 26.45 -19.78 43.54
C SER A 436 26.24 -20.34 42.11
N GLN A 437 25.11 -20.99 41.88
CA GLN A 437 24.42 -20.87 40.60
C GLN A 437 23.18 -19.99 40.81
N VAL A 438 23.23 -18.80 40.23
CA VAL A 438 22.07 -17.91 40.08
C VAL A 438 21.00 -18.69 39.33
N LYS A 439 19.80 -18.77 39.94
CA LYS A 439 18.58 -19.37 39.40
C LYS A 439 18.29 -18.83 37.98
N LEU A 440 18.68 -19.58 36.95
CA LEU A 440 18.16 -19.37 35.60
C LEU A 440 16.74 -19.94 35.52
N SER A 441 15.77 -19.02 35.52
CA SER A 441 14.40 -19.10 34.99
C SER A 441 13.77 -20.49 34.88
N ARG A 442 12.96 -20.88 35.89
CA ARG A 442 11.79 -21.74 35.63
C ARG A 442 10.92 -21.00 34.61
N SER A 443 10.81 -21.51 33.37
CA SER A 443 9.84 -21.01 32.40
C SER A 443 8.45 -21.10 33.03
N GLN A 444 7.79 -19.97 33.27
CA GLN A 444 6.41 -20.00 33.71
C GLN A 444 5.57 -20.75 32.67
N PRO A 445 4.69 -21.67 33.09
CA PRO A 445 3.83 -22.38 32.16
C PRO A 445 2.90 -21.39 31.45
N MET A 446 2.74 -21.58 30.14
CA MET A 446 1.88 -20.78 29.26
C MET A 446 0.45 -20.72 29.82
N LEU A 447 -0.20 -19.56 29.74
CA LEU A 447 -1.53 -19.37 30.31
C LEU A 447 -2.58 -20.11 29.47
N GLU A 448 -3.28 -21.08 30.06
CA GLU A 448 -4.34 -21.84 29.38
C GLU A 448 -5.74 -21.23 29.65
N VAL A 449 -6.50 -21.00 28.58
CA VAL A 449 -7.87 -20.46 28.62
C VAL A 449 -8.83 -21.42 27.91
N ILE A 450 -9.79 -21.98 28.65
CA ILE A 450 -10.74 -22.97 28.10
C ILE A 450 -12.02 -22.28 27.60
N ILE A 451 -12.39 -22.56 26.35
CA ILE A 451 -13.62 -22.08 25.69
C ILE A 451 -14.31 -23.27 25.01
N ARG A 452 -15.28 -23.88 25.71
CA ARG A 452 -15.98 -25.09 25.22
C ARG A 452 -16.96 -24.82 24.07
N ASP A 453 -17.50 -23.60 24.00
CA ASP A 453 -18.58 -23.26 23.08
C ASP A 453 -18.08 -22.74 21.71
N ALA A 454 -16.78 -22.88 21.42
CA ALA A 454 -16.16 -22.41 20.19
C ALA A 454 -15.34 -23.52 19.52
N GLU A 455 -15.50 -23.70 18.22
CA GLU A 455 -14.68 -24.58 17.39
C GLU A 455 -13.38 -23.90 16.95
N ALA A 456 -12.33 -24.69 16.65
CA ALA A 456 -11.02 -24.15 16.32
C ALA A 456 -11.01 -23.28 15.07
N ARG A 457 -11.57 -23.76 13.96
CA ARG A 457 -11.48 -23.09 12.65
C ARG A 457 -12.19 -21.71 12.64
N PRO A 458 -13.43 -21.53 13.13
CA PRO A 458 -14.04 -20.21 13.26
C PRO A 458 -13.27 -19.31 14.25
N PHE A 459 -12.73 -19.89 15.33
CA PHE A 459 -11.95 -19.13 16.31
C PHE A 459 -10.61 -18.63 15.75
N GLU A 460 -9.94 -19.40 14.88
CA GLU A 460 -8.72 -18.96 14.17
C GLU A 460 -8.98 -17.76 13.27
N LEU A 461 -10.10 -17.72 12.55
CA LEU A 461 -10.50 -16.57 11.75
C LEU A 461 -10.83 -15.35 12.63
N LEU A 462 -11.49 -15.57 13.77
CA LEU A 462 -11.72 -14.53 14.76
C LEU A 462 -10.39 -13.98 15.29
N MET A 463 -9.44 -14.86 15.62
CA MET A 463 -8.10 -14.46 16.05
C MET A 463 -7.38 -13.68 14.95
N GLN A 464 -7.40 -14.14 13.70
CA GLN A 464 -6.85 -13.38 12.58
C GLN A 464 -7.46 -11.97 12.47
N PHE A 465 -8.77 -11.83 12.68
CA PHE A 465 -9.43 -10.53 12.74
C PHE A 465 -8.91 -9.66 13.90
N LEU A 466 -8.71 -10.21 15.10
CA LEU A 466 -8.15 -9.45 16.23
C LEU A 466 -6.76 -8.88 15.91
N TYR A 467 -5.94 -9.55 15.10
CA TYR A 467 -4.61 -9.06 14.74
C TYR A 467 -4.63 -8.13 13.53
N THR A 468 -5.53 -8.39 12.56
CA THR A 468 -5.45 -7.76 11.22
C THR A 468 -6.59 -6.81 10.90
N ASP A 469 -7.61 -6.71 11.76
CA ASP A 469 -8.88 -5.98 11.51
C ASP A 469 -9.59 -6.38 10.21
N LYS A 470 -9.26 -7.56 9.66
CA LYS A 470 -9.74 -8.06 8.38
C LYS A 470 -10.17 -9.51 8.51
N ILE A 471 -11.17 -9.88 7.71
CA ILE A 471 -11.51 -11.26 7.44
C ILE A 471 -11.02 -11.58 6.04
N LYS A 472 -10.26 -12.66 5.88
CA LYS A 472 -9.95 -13.18 4.55
C LYS A 472 -11.23 -13.79 3.99
N TYR A 473 -11.85 -13.10 3.05
CA TYR A 473 -13.03 -13.61 2.35
C TYR A 473 -12.62 -14.82 1.51
N PRO A 474 -13.26 -15.98 1.72
CA PRO A 474 -13.09 -17.09 0.82
C PRO A 474 -13.71 -16.81 -0.56
N ARG A 475 -13.57 -17.73 -1.51
CA ARG A 475 -14.04 -17.54 -2.89
C ARG A 475 -15.58 -17.42 -2.90
N LYS A 476 -16.10 -16.37 -3.55
CA LYS A 476 -17.55 -16.15 -3.69
C LYS A 476 -18.24 -17.40 -4.29
N GLY A 477 -19.35 -17.82 -3.67
CA GLY A 477 -20.26 -18.86 -4.18
C GLY A 477 -20.09 -20.25 -3.56
N HIS A 478 -19.04 -20.53 -2.78
CA HIS A 478 -18.91 -21.81 -2.09
C HIS A 478 -19.72 -21.82 -0.78
N VAL A 479 -20.68 -22.74 -0.66
CA VAL A 479 -21.56 -22.87 0.52
C VAL A 479 -20.75 -23.05 1.82
N GLU A 480 -19.72 -23.89 1.80
CA GLU A 480 -18.88 -24.18 2.97
C GLU A 480 -18.23 -22.93 3.56
N ASP A 481 -17.81 -22.02 2.70
CA ASP A 481 -17.17 -20.77 3.10
C ASP A 481 -18.18 -19.80 3.73
N VAL A 482 -19.41 -19.76 3.22
CA VAL A 482 -20.48 -18.97 3.81
C VAL A 482 -20.85 -19.52 5.19
N LEU A 483 -20.94 -20.85 5.34
CA LEU A 483 -21.23 -21.50 6.62
C LEU A 483 -20.14 -21.21 7.66
N LEU A 484 -18.86 -21.27 7.27
CA LEU A 484 -17.75 -20.92 8.15
C LEU A 484 -17.86 -19.49 8.67
N ILE A 485 -18.24 -18.53 7.81
CA ILE A 485 -18.43 -17.13 8.22
C ILE A 485 -19.67 -16.96 9.11
N MET A 486 -20.70 -17.80 8.98
CA MET A 486 -21.84 -17.81 9.92
C MET A 486 -21.44 -18.27 11.33
N ASP A 487 -20.53 -19.24 11.44
CA ASP A 487 -19.99 -19.65 12.74
C ASP A 487 -19.13 -18.54 13.37
N VAL A 488 -18.32 -17.84 12.55
CA VAL A 488 -17.58 -16.65 13.00
C VAL A 488 -18.55 -15.54 13.44
N TYR A 489 -19.65 -15.33 12.73
CA TYR A 489 -20.70 -14.37 13.09
C TYR A 489 -21.31 -14.67 14.47
N LYS A 490 -21.63 -15.95 14.73
CA LYS A 490 -22.12 -16.38 16.04
C LYS A 490 -21.11 -16.10 17.16
N LEU A 491 -19.82 -16.36 16.92
CA LEU A 491 -18.77 -16.02 17.88
C LEU A 491 -18.65 -14.51 18.08
N ALA A 492 -18.78 -13.71 17.01
CA ALA A 492 -18.75 -12.25 17.09
C ALA A 492 -19.86 -11.69 17.99
N LEU A 493 -21.09 -12.19 17.82
CA LEU A 493 -22.23 -11.86 18.69
C LEU A 493 -21.96 -12.26 20.15
N HIS A 494 -21.48 -13.49 20.37
CA HIS A 494 -21.18 -13.98 21.72
C HIS A 494 -20.08 -13.15 22.41
N PHE A 495 -19.04 -12.78 21.66
CA PHE A 495 -17.87 -12.07 22.17
C PHE A 495 -18.06 -10.55 22.16
N LYS A 496 -19.19 -10.07 21.63
CA LYS A 496 -19.57 -8.65 21.49
C LYS A 496 -18.57 -7.85 20.66
N LEU A 497 -18.25 -8.36 19.47
CA LEU A 497 -17.36 -7.74 18.49
C LEU A 497 -18.18 -7.09 17.37
N SER A 498 -18.72 -5.89 17.60
CA SER A 498 -19.64 -5.20 16.67
C SER A 498 -19.09 -5.02 15.25
N ARG A 499 -17.79 -4.72 15.13
CA ARG A 499 -17.14 -4.58 13.81
C ARG A 499 -17.04 -5.90 13.05
N LEU A 500 -16.73 -6.99 13.76
CA LEU A 500 -16.67 -8.34 13.18
C LEU A 500 -18.07 -8.83 12.79
N GLU A 501 -19.06 -8.57 13.65
CA GLU A 501 -20.47 -8.85 13.43
C GLU A 501 -20.93 -8.26 12.09
N GLN A 502 -20.72 -6.96 11.88
CA GLN A 502 -21.08 -6.28 10.63
C GLN A 502 -20.33 -6.82 9.40
N LEU A 503 -19.04 -7.08 9.54
CA LEU A 503 -18.21 -7.68 8.48
C LEU A 503 -18.74 -9.03 8.02
N CYS A 504 -19.18 -9.86 8.96
CA CYS A 504 -19.78 -11.16 8.66
C CYS A 504 -21.14 -11.00 7.99
N VAL A 505 -22.05 -10.18 8.53
CA VAL A 505 -23.39 -9.95 7.93
C VAL A 505 -23.25 -9.51 6.48
N GLN A 506 -22.45 -8.47 6.23
CA GLN A 506 -22.30 -7.90 4.90
C GLN A 506 -21.69 -8.91 3.91
N TYR A 507 -20.70 -9.71 4.33
CA TYR A 507 -20.18 -10.77 3.47
C TYR A 507 -21.23 -11.82 3.14
N ILE A 508 -21.99 -12.27 4.13
CA ILE A 508 -23.02 -13.29 3.93
C ILE A 508 -24.11 -12.74 3.01
N GLU A 509 -24.63 -11.54 3.26
CA GLU A 509 -25.64 -10.89 2.41
C GLU A 509 -25.16 -10.72 0.96
N ALA A 510 -23.89 -10.36 0.75
CA ALA A 510 -23.29 -10.23 -0.59
C ALA A 510 -22.99 -11.57 -1.27
N SER A 511 -22.93 -12.66 -0.51
CA SER A 511 -22.59 -14.01 -0.99
C SER A 511 -23.80 -14.92 -1.16
N VAL A 512 -24.96 -14.54 -0.61
CA VAL A 512 -26.21 -15.29 -0.76
C VAL A 512 -26.71 -15.21 -2.20
N ASP A 513 -26.89 -16.38 -2.81
CA ASP A 513 -27.40 -16.54 -4.17
C ASP A 513 -28.43 -17.66 -4.25
N LEU A 514 -28.95 -17.91 -5.46
CA LEU A 514 -29.95 -18.96 -5.69
C LEU A 514 -29.45 -20.37 -5.33
N GLN A 515 -28.14 -20.64 -5.42
CA GLN A 515 -27.57 -21.97 -5.19
C GLN A 515 -27.38 -22.26 -3.71
N ASN A 516 -27.08 -21.25 -2.90
CA ASN A 516 -26.73 -21.44 -1.49
C ASN A 516 -27.80 -20.99 -0.48
N VAL A 517 -28.80 -20.18 -0.88
CA VAL A 517 -29.74 -19.53 0.05
C VAL A 517 -30.45 -20.47 0.99
N LEU A 518 -30.84 -21.68 0.54
CA LEU A 518 -31.53 -22.66 1.38
C LEU A 518 -30.63 -23.23 2.49
N GLY A 519 -29.38 -23.53 2.15
CA GLY A 519 -28.38 -23.99 3.12
C GLY A 519 -28.03 -22.91 4.14
N VAL A 520 -27.90 -21.67 3.70
CA VAL A 520 -27.68 -20.51 4.59
C VAL A 520 -28.89 -20.28 5.50
N CYS A 521 -30.11 -20.35 4.98
CA CYS A 521 -31.33 -20.15 5.75
C CYS A 521 -31.53 -21.22 6.85
N GLU A 522 -31.29 -22.50 6.52
CA GLU A 522 -31.38 -23.60 7.48
C GLU A 522 -30.34 -23.47 8.60
N ASN A 523 -29.10 -23.12 8.26
CA ASN A 523 -28.06 -22.90 9.27
C ASN A 523 -28.31 -21.65 10.11
N ALA A 524 -28.85 -20.57 9.53
CA ALA A 524 -29.22 -19.37 10.29
C ALA A 524 -30.27 -19.70 11.35
N ASN A 525 -31.23 -20.57 11.03
CA ASN A 525 -32.22 -21.07 11.98
C ASN A 525 -31.60 -21.94 13.08
N LYS A 526 -30.69 -22.86 12.72
CA LYS A 526 -29.98 -23.72 13.70
C LYS A 526 -29.12 -22.91 14.67
N LEU A 527 -28.44 -21.89 14.16
CA LEU A 527 -27.57 -21.01 14.95
C LEU A 527 -28.33 -19.87 15.65
N GLN A 528 -29.66 -19.77 15.47
CA GLN A 528 -30.52 -18.72 16.02
C GLN A 528 -30.09 -17.30 15.62
N LEU A 529 -29.75 -17.12 14.34
CA LEU A 529 -29.31 -15.87 13.75
C LEU A 529 -30.49 -15.19 13.04
N ASP A 530 -31.37 -14.54 13.82
CA ASP A 530 -32.66 -14.05 13.34
C ASP A 530 -32.55 -13.03 12.20
N GLU A 531 -31.63 -12.06 12.28
CA GLU A 531 -31.43 -11.04 11.23
C GLU A 531 -31.00 -11.66 9.90
N LEU A 532 -30.11 -12.66 9.95
CA LEU A 532 -29.63 -13.32 8.74
C LEU A 532 -30.70 -14.25 8.14
N LYS A 533 -31.45 -14.94 9.01
CA LYS A 533 -32.61 -15.74 8.61
C LYS A 533 -33.64 -14.85 7.92
N GLU A 534 -33.91 -13.67 8.46
CA GLU A 534 -34.81 -12.68 7.88
C GLU A 534 -34.36 -12.24 6.47
N HIS A 535 -33.06 -11.97 6.28
CA HIS A 535 -32.48 -11.66 4.96
C HIS A 535 -32.69 -12.80 3.96
N CYS A 536 -32.38 -14.04 4.36
CA CYS A 536 -32.54 -15.22 3.50
C CYS A 536 -34.00 -15.44 3.12
N LEU A 537 -34.91 -15.35 4.09
CA LEU A 537 -36.35 -15.47 3.83
C LEU A 537 -36.84 -14.39 2.86
N ASN A 538 -36.39 -13.14 3.02
CA ASN A 538 -36.70 -12.04 2.09
C ASN A 538 -36.13 -12.28 0.69
N PHE A 539 -34.96 -12.91 0.56
CA PHE A 539 -34.38 -13.29 -0.73
C PHE A 539 -35.21 -14.37 -1.43
N VAL A 540 -35.63 -15.42 -0.69
CA VAL A 540 -36.40 -16.56 -1.20
C VAL A 540 -37.78 -16.14 -1.70
N VAL A 541 -38.49 -15.28 -0.96
CA VAL A 541 -39.88 -14.90 -1.31
C VAL A 541 -40.01 -13.88 -2.46
N LYS A 542 -38.88 -13.33 -2.96
CA LYS A 542 -38.87 -12.47 -4.15
C LYS A 542 -39.50 -13.20 -5.34
N GLU A 543 -40.35 -12.50 -6.10
CA GLU A 543 -41.08 -13.09 -7.23
C GLU A 543 -40.15 -13.74 -8.27
N SER A 544 -38.98 -13.14 -8.50
CA SER A 544 -37.98 -13.65 -9.43
C SER A 544 -37.30 -14.95 -8.98
N HIS A 545 -37.31 -15.25 -7.67
CA HIS A 545 -36.51 -16.35 -7.09
C HIS A 545 -37.39 -17.52 -6.61
N PHE A 546 -38.56 -17.23 -6.05
CA PHE A 546 -39.39 -18.19 -5.33
C PHE A 546 -39.68 -19.49 -6.10
N ASN A 547 -40.09 -19.38 -7.37
CA ASN A 547 -40.39 -20.55 -8.21
C ASN A 547 -39.15 -21.40 -8.49
N GLN A 548 -37.98 -20.78 -8.61
CA GLN A 548 -36.73 -21.51 -8.83
C GLN A 548 -36.31 -22.24 -7.55
N VAL A 549 -36.42 -21.56 -6.40
CA VAL A 549 -36.00 -22.09 -5.10
C VAL A 549 -36.86 -23.28 -4.64
N ILE A 550 -38.18 -23.26 -4.87
CA ILE A 550 -39.06 -24.39 -4.47
C ILE A 550 -38.80 -25.65 -5.31
N MET A 551 -38.35 -25.50 -6.56
CA MET A 551 -38.06 -26.62 -7.44
C MET A 551 -36.69 -27.26 -7.18
N MET A 552 -35.89 -26.70 -6.25
CA MET A 552 -34.58 -27.23 -5.86
C MET A 552 -34.73 -28.44 -4.94
N LYS A 553 -33.84 -29.43 -5.09
CA LYS A 553 -33.85 -30.67 -4.28
C LYS A 553 -33.57 -30.37 -2.81
N GLU A 554 -32.80 -29.32 -2.55
CA GLU A 554 -32.41 -28.83 -1.24
C GLU A 554 -33.62 -28.33 -0.44
N PHE A 555 -34.71 -27.93 -1.11
CA PHE A 555 -35.94 -27.48 -0.45
C PHE A 555 -36.64 -28.61 0.31
N GLU A 556 -36.57 -29.84 -0.20
CA GLU A 556 -37.15 -31.03 0.45
C GLU A 556 -36.44 -31.39 1.77
N HIS A 557 -35.19 -30.95 1.92
CA HIS A 557 -34.35 -31.26 3.07
C HIS A 557 -34.43 -30.21 4.19
N LEU A 558 -35.19 -29.12 3.99
CA LEU A 558 -35.40 -28.09 5.00
C LEU A 558 -36.23 -28.61 6.17
N SER A 559 -36.00 -28.05 7.36
CA SER A 559 -36.84 -28.36 8.51
C SER A 559 -38.30 -27.96 8.26
N SER A 560 -39.25 -28.77 8.74
CA SER A 560 -40.69 -28.50 8.55
C SER A 560 -41.11 -27.13 9.11
N SER A 561 -40.41 -26.64 10.13
CA SER A 561 -40.61 -25.29 10.69
C SER A 561 -40.30 -24.18 9.68
N LEU A 562 -39.19 -24.30 8.94
CA LEU A 562 -38.75 -23.31 7.97
C LEU A 562 -39.61 -23.33 6.70
N ILE A 563 -40.03 -24.51 6.23
CA ILE A 563 -40.93 -24.62 5.07
C ILE A 563 -42.24 -23.87 5.35
N VAL A 564 -42.84 -24.09 6.52
CA VAL A 564 -44.08 -23.40 6.93
C VAL A 564 -43.86 -21.88 6.99
N GLU A 565 -42.71 -21.45 7.48
CA GLU A 565 -42.36 -20.02 7.59
C GLU A 565 -42.20 -19.36 6.21
N ILE A 566 -41.48 -20.01 5.27
CA ILE A 566 -41.33 -19.54 3.88
C ILE A 566 -42.70 -19.40 3.21
N VAL A 567 -43.57 -20.40 3.35
CA VAL A 567 -44.92 -20.39 2.75
C VAL A 567 -45.79 -19.29 3.35
N ARG A 568 -45.80 -19.13 4.69
CA ARG A 568 -46.56 -18.06 5.37
C ARG A 568 -46.11 -16.68 4.91
N ARG A 569 -44.82 -16.48 4.79
CA ARG A 569 -44.21 -15.20 4.41
C ARG A 569 -44.49 -14.81 2.96
N LYS A 570 -44.66 -15.80 2.07
CA LYS A 570 -45.14 -15.56 0.70
C LYS A 570 -46.61 -15.13 0.68
N GLN A 571 -47.45 -15.71 1.55
CA GLN A 571 -48.87 -15.36 1.65
C GLN A 571 -49.10 -14.00 2.33
N GLN A 572 -48.28 -13.65 3.31
CA GLN A 572 -48.32 -12.39 4.06
C GLN A 572 -46.91 -11.79 4.18
N PRO A 573 -46.48 -10.96 3.21
CA PRO A 573 -45.18 -10.31 3.30
C PRO A 573 -45.16 -9.31 4.47
N PRO A 574 -44.10 -9.31 5.30
CA PRO A 574 -44.00 -8.40 6.44
C PRO A 574 -43.88 -6.94 5.99
N LEU A 575 -44.40 -6.03 6.81
CA LEU A 575 -44.24 -4.58 6.62
C LEU A 575 -42.75 -4.21 6.74
N ARG A 576 -42.20 -3.51 5.75
CA ARG A 576 -40.81 -3.03 5.79
C ARG A 576 -40.66 -1.94 6.86
N ILE A 577 -40.12 -2.31 8.01
CA ILE A 577 -39.68 -1.34 9.02
C ILE A 577 -38.28 -0.88 8.61
N HIS A 578 -38.14 0.40 8.23
CA HIS A 578 -36.82 1.00 8.03
C HIS A 578 -36.31 1.45 9.40
N SER A 579 -35.19 0.88 9.85
CA SER A 579 -34.49 1.37 11.03
C SER A 579 -33.65 2.58 10.62
N ASP A 580 -34.02 3.76 11.11
CA ASP A 580 -33.25 5.01 10.96
C ASP A 580 -32.12 5.14 12.01
N GLN A 581 -31.81 4.07 12.76
CA GLN A 581 -30.75 4.13 13.77
C GLN A 581 -29.36 3.98 13.11
N PRO A 582 -28.39 4.85 13.46
CA PRO A 582 -27.02 4.70 12.99
C PRO A 582 -26.44 3.37 13.49
N VAL A 583 -25.95 2.55 12.57
CA VAL A 583 -25.36 1.24 12.89
C VAL A 583 -24.02 1.46 13.62
N ASP A 584 -23.83 0.86 14.80
CA ASP A 584 -22.59 0.96 15.56
C ASP A 584 -21.48 0.10 14.93
N ILE A 585 -20.55 0.74 14.21
CA ILE A 585 -19.45 0.08 13.47
C ILE A 585 -18.31 -0.40 14.41
N GLY A 586 -18.39 -0.10 15.71
CA GLY A 586 -17.36 -0.44 16.68
C GLY A 586 -16.04 0.32 16.47
N THR A 587 -14.96 -0.20 17.04
CA THR A 587 -13.62 0.41 17.01
C THR A 587 -12.66 -0.30 16.05
N SER A 588 -11.71 0.44 15.48
CA SER A 588 -10.66 -0.12 14.62
C SER A 588 -9.47 -0.64 15.43
N LEU A 589 -8.66 -1.52 14.82
CA LEU A 589 -7.38 -1.99 15.41
C LEU A 589 -6.50 -0.83 15.91
N VAL A 590 -6.40 0.24 15.13
CA VAL A 590 -5.59 1.42 15.48
C VAL A 590 -6.15 2.13 16.70
N GLN A 591 -7.47 2.31 16.77
CA GLN A 591 -8.14 2.96 17.91
C GLN A 591 -7.97 2.14 19.19
N ASP A 592 -8.20 0.82 19.12
CA ASP A 592 -8.07 -0.08 20.26
C ASP A 592 -6.63 -0.10 20.78
N MET A 593 -5.64 -0.24 19.89
CA MET A 593 -4.23 -0.28 20.26
C MET A 593 -3.74 1.05 20.81
N LYS A 594 -4.20 2.17 20.26
CA LYS A 594 -3.90 3.50 20.80
C LYS A 594 -4.43 3.63 22.23
N ALA A 595 -5.70 3.31 22.47
CA ALA A 595 -6.29 3.37 23.81
C ALA A 595 -5.60 2.41 24.79
N TYR A 596 -5.17 1.24 24.31
CA TYR A 596 -4.43 0.26 25.10
C TYR A 596 -3.08 0.77 25.58
N LEU A 597 -2.32 1.42 24.68
CA LEU A 597 -1.02 2.02 24.98
C LEU A 597 -1.12 3.32 25.81
N GLU A 598 -2.23 4.05 25.70
CA GLU A 598 -2.50 5.26 26.50
C GLU A 598 -2.96 4.95 27.94
N GLY A 599 -3.11 3.67 28.31
CA GLY A 599 -3.24 3.24 29.70
C GLY A 599 -4.18 2.06 29.94
N ALA A 600 -5.04 1.70 28.99
CA ALA A 600 -6.01 0.60 29.21
C ALA A 600 -5.35 -0.79 29.31
N GLY A 601 -4.09 -0.91 28.88
CA GLY A 601 -3.28 -2.12 28.88
C GLY A 601 -2.23 -2.25 29.99
N ASN A 602 -2.14 -1.30 30.93
CA ASN A 602 -1.09 -1.27 31.95
C ASN A 602 -1.03 -2.56 32.80
N ASP A 603 -2.18 -3.20 33.05
CA ASP A 603 -2.28 -4.45 33.82
C ASP A 603 -1.66 -5.68 33.13
N PHE A 604 -1.29 -5.52 31.85
CA PHE A 604 -0.76 -6.59 31.00
C PHE A 604 0.66 -6.31 30.51
N CYS A 605 1.30 -5.24 31.00
CA CYS A 605 2.71 -5.00 30.71
C CYS A 605 3.57 -6.13 31.28
N ASP A 606 4.44 -6.68 30.46
CA ASP A 606 5.30 -7.86 30.70
C ASP A 606 6.80 -7.51 30.62
N ILE A 607 7.13 -6.29 30.16
CA ILE A 607 8.50 -5.76 30.11
C ILE A 607 8.54 -4.31 30.61
N THR A 608 9.67 -3.90 31.18
CA THR A 608 9.92 -2.50 31.55
C THR A 608 11.16 -2.02 30.81
N LEU A 609 11.01 -1.00 29.98
CA LEU A 609 12.09 -0.33 29.25
C LEU A 609 12.68 0.79 30.11
N LEU A 610 14.00 0.96 30.10
CA LEU A 610 14.66 2.08 30.75
C LEU A 610 15.00 3.12 29.68
N LEU A 611 14.37 4.29 29.74
CA LEU A 611 14.62 5.40 28.82
C LEU A 611 15.19 6.57 29.62
N ASP A 612 16.46 6.90 29.40
CA ASP A 612 17.22 7.89 30.18
C ASP A 612 17.16 7.65 31.70
N GLY A 613 17.18 6.37 32.11
CA GLY A 613 17.08 5.96 33.51
C GLY A 613 15.65 5.94 34.08
N HIS A 614 14.63 6.33 33.30
CA HIS A 614 13.23 6.26 33.71
C HIS A 614 12.57 4.94 33.27
N PRO A 615 12.00 4.14 34.21
CA PRO A 615 11.30 2.92 33.86
C PRO A 615 9.97 3.21 33.17
N ARG A 616 9.75 2.57 32.02
CA ARG A 616 8.53 2.64 31.21
C ARG A 616 7.99 1.22 30.99
N PRO A 617 6.86 0.85 31.60
CA PRO A 617 6.24 -0.45 31.35
C PRO A 617 5.76 -0.51 29.89
N ALA A 618 5.91 -1.68 29.26
CA ALA A 618 5.56 -1.92 27.87
C ALA A 618 5.12 -3.38 27.68
N HIS A 619 4.73 -3.72 26.44
CA HIS A 619 4.25 -5.05 26.06
C HIS A 619 5.21 -5.69 25.06
N GLN A 620 5.83 -6.80 25.42
CA GLN A 620 6.84 -7.51 24.64
C GLN A 620 6.32 -7.92 23.27
N ALA A 621 5.09 -8.43 23.18
CA ALA A 621 4.47 -8.80 21.91
C ALA A 621 4.20 -7.60 20.98
N ILE A 622 3.74 -6.47 21.54
CA ILE A 622 3.48 -5.24 20.76
C ILE A 622 4.80 -4.66 20.27
N LEU A 623 5.81 -4.60 21.13
CA LEU A 623 7.16 -4.24 20.75
C LEU A 623 7.63 -5.16 19.63
N ALA A 624 7.70 -6.48 19.85
CA ALA A 624 8.16 -7.50 18.90
C ALA A 624 7.52 -7.37 17.51
N ALA A 625 6.21 -7.19 17.42
CA ALA A 625 5.53 -7.00 16.14
C ALA A 625 5.95 -5.71 15.44
N ARG A 626 5.97 -4.59 16.17
CA ARG A 626 6.37 -3.27 15.66
C ARG A 626 7.88 -3.18 15.43
N SER A 627 8.62 -4.08 16.03
CA SER A 627 10.07 -4.17 16.07
C SER A 627 10.60 -5.43 15.40
N SER A 628 9.89 -5.99 14.43
CA SER A 628 10.58 -6.79 13.39
C SER A 628 11.76 -6.02 12.77
N TYR A 629 11.82 -4.70 12.99
CA TYR A 629 12.91 -3.77 12.71
C TYR A 629 13.82 -3.37 13.91
N LEU A 630 13.46 -3.67 15.17
CA LEU A 630 14.15 -3.14 16.37
C LEU A 630 14.49 -4.19 17.45
N PHE A 631 13.81 -5.33 17.50
CA PHE A 631 14.09 -6.44 18.43
C PHE A 631 14.47 -7.74 17.69
N SER A 632 15.23 -7.60 16.61
CA SER A 632 16.28 -8.57 16.29
C SER A 632 17.59 -8.10 16.93
N ALA A 633 17.61 -8.05 18.26
CA ALA A 633 18.85 -7.94 19.02
C ALA A 633 19.33 -9.32 19.49
N PRO A 634 19.81 -10.22 18.61
CA PRO A 634 20.73 -11.25 19.04
C PRO A 634 22.15 -10.88 18.63
N TYR A 635 22.78 -10.03 19.44
CA TYR A 635 24.20 -10.24 19.75
C TYR A 635 24.38 -11.38 20.79
N TYR A 636 23.29 -12.05 21.20
CA TYR A 636 23.32 -13.20 22.12
C TYR A 636 22.97 -14.58 21.49
N TYR A 637 22.38 -14.65 20.28
CA TYR A 637 21.90 -15.94 19.72
C TYR A 637 22.07 -16.18 18.21
N GLY A 638 22.91 -15.42 17.50
CA GLY A 638 23.44 -15.75 16.16
C GLY A 638 22.49 -16.42 15.14
N PHE A 639 21.65 -15.65 14.43
CA PHE A 639 21.06 -16.03 13.13
C PHE A 639 20.76 -14.80 12.25
N PHE A 640 20.89 -14.97 10.93
CA PHE A 640 20.95 -13.97 9.85
C PHE A 640 19.56 -13.56 9.31
N SER A 641 19.35 -12.28 8.94
CA SER A 641 18.11 -11.84 8.24
C SER A 641 18.35 -10.67 7.27
N ASN A 642 17.89 -10.85 6.02
CA ASN A 642 18.33 -10.12 4.82
C ASN A 642 17.62 -8.78 4.52
N ARG A 643 16.49 -8.45 5.16
CA ARG A 643 15.64 -7.31 4.72
C ARG A 643 15.96 -5.98 5.40
N LEU A 644 16.23 -5.99 6.72
CA LEU A 644 16.81 -4.83 7.42
C LEU A 644 18.24 -4.59 6.93
N GLN A 645 18.99 -5.66 6.67
CA GLN A 645 20.30 -5.56 6.04
C GLN A 645 20.18 -4.91 4.67
N ALA A 646 19.23 -5.29 3.81
CA ALA A 646 19.02 -4.63 2.52
C ALA A 646 18.59 -3.16 2.64
N TYR A 647 17.70 -2.82 3.57
CA TYR A 647 17.21 -1.45 3.75
C TYR A 647 18.27 -0.53 4.37
N CYS A 648 18.93 -0.97 5.44
CA CYS A 648 20.05 -0.24 6.05
C CYS A 648 21.26 -0.21 5.11
N ARG A 649 21.54 -1.28 4.37
CA ARG A 649 22.57 -1.30 3.31
C ARG A 649 22.23 -0.28 2.24
N GLN A 650 21.03 -0.29 1.68
CA GLN A 650 20.64 0.67 0.63
C GLN A 650 20.69 2.12 1.15
N ASN A 651 20.23 2.39 2.37
CA ASN A 651 20.35 3.72 2.96
C ASN A 651 21.81 4.12 3.22
N LEU A 652 22.64 3.22 3.74
CA LEU A 652 24.05 3.49 3.99
C LEU A 652 24.82 3.67 2.69
N GLU A 653 24.64 2.79 1.70
CA GLU A 653 25.23 2.85 0.35
C GLU A 653 24.88 4.17 -0.36
N MET A 654 23.63 4.62 -0.27
CA MET A 654 23.18 5.89 -0.84
C MET A 654 23.77 7.12 -0.14
N ASN A 655 24.31 6.97 1.07
CA ASN A 655 24.91 8.04 1.86
C ASN A 655 26.46 7.98 1.88
N VAL A 656 27.09 6.98 1.24
CA VAL A 656 28.55 6.93 1.10
C VAL A 656 28.98 7.91 0.00
N THR A 657 29.73 8.94 0.40
CA THR A 657 30.31 9.96 -0.48
C THR A 657 31.83 9.91 -0.42
N VAL A 658 32.51 10.59 -1.35
CA VAL A 658 33.98 10.70 -1.34
C VAL A 658 34.49 11.26 -0.01
N GLU A 659 33.74 12.16 0.62
CA GLU A 659 34.16 12.85 1.83
C GLU A 659 34.11 11.97 3.09
N ASN A 660 33.14 11.05 3.17
CA ASN A 660 32.90 10.20 4.34
C ASN A 660 33.35 8.73 4.16
N VAL A 661 33.69 8.29 2.94
CA VAL A 661 34.00 6.89 2.62
C VAL A 661 35.12 6.29 3.47
N LEU A 662 36.14 7.07 3.85
CA LEU A 662 37.25 6.58 4.68
C LEU A 662 36.83 6.31 6.13
N GLN A 663 35.97 7.15 6.69
CA GLN A 663 35.43 6.98 8.04
C GLN A 663 34.47 5.78 8.09
N ILE A 664 33.65 5.63 7.05
CA ILE A 664 32.72 4.51 6.92
C ILE A 664 33.49 3.19 6.72
N LEU A 665 34.60 3.20 5.96
CA LEU A 665 35.47 2.04 5.81
C LEU A 665 36.06 1.59 7.16
N GLU A 666 36.53 2.53 7.96
CA GLU A 666 37.08 2.23 9.29
C GLU A 666 36.00 1.70 10.25
N ALA A 667 34.82 2.30 10.25
CA ALA A 667 33.69 1.83 11.03
C ALA A 667 33.22 0.43 10.58
N ALA A 668 33.17 0.17 9.27
CA ALA A 668 32.81 -1.12 8.70
C ALA A 668 33.82 -2.21 9.08
N ASP A 669 35.10 -1.90 9.15
CA ASP A 669 36.14 -2.83 9.58
C ASP A 669 36.06 -3.13 11.07
N LYS A 670 35.89 -2.10 11.92
CA LYS A 670 35.70 -2.26 13.36
C LYS A 670 34.46 -3.08 13.70
N THR A 671 33.38 -2.92 12.93
CA THR A 671 32.11 -3.64 13.12
C THR A 671 32.02 -4.96 12.34
N GLN A 672 33.07 -5.35 11.61
CA GLN A 672 33.10 -6.56 10.76
C GLN A 672 31.97 -6.61 9.72
N ALA A 673 31.52 -5.46 9.22
CA ALA A 673 30.51 -5.34 8.18
C ALA A 673 31.11 -5.56 6.78
N VAL A 674 31.32 -6.83 6.42
CA VAL A 674 32.05 -7.25 5.20
C VAL A 674 31.50 -6.62 3.91
N ASP A 675 30.17 -6.52 3.77
CA ASP A 675 29.56 -5.99 2.55
C ASP A 675 29.75 -4.47 2.40
N MET A 676 29.62 -3.73 3.50
CA MET A 676 29.86 -2.28 3.51
C MET A 676 31.33 -1.96 3.29
N LYS A 677 32.23 -2.78 3.85
CA LYS A 677 33.67 -2.70 3.60
C LYS A 677 33.98 -2.88 2.11
N LYS A 678 33.38 -3.88 1.45
CA LYS A 678 33.51 -4.10 0.00
C LYS A 678 32.96 -2.92 -0.81
N HIS A 679 31.80 -2.37 -0.45
CA HIS A 679 31.20 -1.23 -1.14
C HIS A 679 32.07 0.03 -1.02
N CYS A 680 32.59 0.32 0.18
CA CYS A 680 33.53 1.43 0.39
C CYS A 680 34.80 1.26 -0.44
N LEU A 681 35.39 0.05 -0.47
CA LEU A 681 36.56 -0.25 -1.30
C LEU A 681 36.27 -0.05 -2.79
N HIS A 682 35.09 -0.43 -3.27
CA HIS A 682 34.67 -0.21 -4.66
C HIS A 682 34.60 1.28 -5.02
N ILE A 683 33.98 2.11 -4.17
CA ILE A 683 33.94 3.57 -4.36
C ILE A 683 35.35 4.18 -4.33
N ILE A 684 36.18 3.74 -3.37
CA ILE A 684 37.57 4.21 -3.23
C ILE A 684 38.38 3.91 -4.48
N VAL A 685 38.26 2.70 -5.04
CA VAL A 685 38.98 2.31 -6.27
C VAL A 685 38.50 3.13 -7.47
N HIS A 686 37.19 3.28 -7.67
CA HIS A 686 36.64 4.04 -8.80
C HIS A 686 36.90 5.55 -8.73
N GLN A 687 37.12 6.10 -7.53
CA GLN A 687 37.35 7.52 -7.31
C GLN A 687 38.68 7.79 -6.58
N PHE A 688 39.67 6.92 -6.79
CA PHE A 688 40.91 6.92 -6.01
C PHE A 688 41.67 8.24 -6.12
N THR A 689 41.69 8.87 -7.28
CA THR A 689 42.34 10.19 -7.50
C THR A 689 41.77 11.30 -6.63
N LYS A 690 40.50 11.20 -6.20
CA LYS A 690 39.86 12.13 -5.27
C LYS A 690 40.07 11.71 -3.82
N VAL A 691 39.94 10.42 -3.53
CA VAL A 691 40.13 9.86 -2.18
C VAL A 691 41.58 9.98 -1.70
N ALA A 692 42.56 9.81 -2.59
CA ALA A 692 44.00 9.96 -2.32
C ALA A 692 44.39 11.36 -1.82
N LYS A 693 43.57 12.37 -2.13
CA LYS A 693 43.78 13.76 -1.70
C LYS A 693 43.18 14.06 -0.33
N LEU A 694 42.44 13.13 0.27
CA LEU A 694 41.83 13.32 1.59
C LEU A 694 42.89 13.19 2.70
N PRO A 695 42.89 14.10 3.70
CA PRO A 695 43.86 14.07 4.79
C PRO A 695 43.73 12.80 5.65
N ASN A 696 42.52 12.25 5.74
CA ASN A 696 42.20 11.11 6.59
C ASN A 696 42.76 9.78 6.06
N LEU A 697 43.21 9.71 4.81
CA LEU A 697 43.75 8.47 4.24
C LEU A 697 45.02 8.02 4.97
N ARG A 698 45.86 8.99 5.39
CA ARG A 698 47.10 8.72 6.13
C ARG A 698 46.88 8.26 7.56
N LEU A 699 45.65 8.42 8.08
CA LEU A 699 45.26 8.07 9.44
C LEU A 699 44.67 6.66 9.54
N LEU A 700 44.46 5.98 8.40
CA LEU A 700 43.95 4.61 8.38
C LEU A 700 44.98 3.63 8.95
N SER A 701 44.47 2.54 9.52
CA SER A 701 45.28 1.43 10.00
C SER A 701 46.03 0.75 8.84
N GLN A 702 47.23 0.23 9.12
CA GLN A 702 48.04 -0.50 8.14
C GLN A 702 47.25 -1.64 7.43
N PRO A 703 46.41 -2.44 8.13
CA PRO A 703 45.57 -3.44 7.46
C PRO A 703 44.56 -2.84 6.48
N LEU A 704 43.94 -1.70 6.79
CA LEU A 704 42.98 -1.05 5.89
C LEU A 704 43.65 -0.47 4.64
N LEU A 705 44.85 0.09 4.80
CA LEU A 705 45.66 0.55 3.67
C LEU A 705 46.05 -0.60 2.74
N ILE A 706 46.43 -1.76 3.29
CA ILE A 706 46.71 -2.96 2.50
C ILE A 706 45.45 -3.42 1.74
N ASN A 707 44.28 -3.46 2.39
CA ASN A 707 43.01 -3.82 1.72
C ASN A 707 42.66 -2.88 0.55
N ILE A 708 42.95 -1.58 0.68
CA ILE A 708 42.78 -0.61 -0.41
C ILE A 708 43.74 -0.91 -1.56
N ILE A 709 45.02 -1.16 -1.26
CA ILE A 709 46.05 -1.49 -2.27
C ILE A 709 45.73 -2.80 -3.00
N GLU A 710 45.29 -3.83 -2.28
CA GLU A 710 44.85 -5.10 -2.88
C GLU A 710 43.60 -4.93 -3.76
N SER A 711 42.65 -4.10 -3.33
CA SER A 711 41.46 -3.77 -4.12
C SER A 711 41.81 -2.96 -5.39
N LEU A 712 42.76 -2.04 -5.32
CA LEU A 712 43.29 -1.34 -6.49
C LEU A 712 43.99 -2.31 -7.45
N ALA A 713 44.87 -3.17 -6.93
CA ALA A 713 45.61 -4.14 -7.72
C ALA A 713 44.70 -5.14 -8.44
N SER A 714 43.60 -5.57 -7.80
CA SER A 714 42.61 -6.49 -8.38
C SER A 714 41.65 -5.85 -9.39
N HIS A 715 41.47 -4.53 -9.35
CA HIS A 715 40.58 -3.81 -10.29
C HIS A 715 41.31 -3.38 -11.57
N ILE A 716 42.63 -3.30 -11.55
CA ILE A 716 43.45 -2.99 -12.71
C ILE A 716 43.54 -4.23 -13.61
N SER A 717 42.73 -4.27 -14.66
CA SER A 717 42.99 -5.17 -15.80
C SER A 717 44.16 -4.60 -16.63
N ASP A 718 44.88 -5.46 -17.36
CA ASP A 718 46.07 -5.13 -18.17
C ASP A 718 45.90 -3.92 -19.12
N LYS A 719 44.67 -3.46 -19.39
CA LYS A 719 44.39 -2.25 -20.18
C LYS A 719 44.51 -0.92 -19.41
N GLN A 720 44.44 -0.90 -18.08
CA GLN A 720 44.50 0.33 -17.27
C GLN A 720 45.91 0.68 -16.74
N CYS A 721 46.86 -0.24 -16.78
CA CYS A 721 48.27 0.03 -16.44
C CYS A 721 48.89 1.13 -17.32
N ALA A 722 48.36 1.38 -18.52
CA ALA A 722 48.87 2.41 -19.43
C ALA A 722 48.48 3.84 -19.03
N GLU A 723 47.37 4.04 -18.30
CA GLU A 723 46.90 5.38 -17.92
C GLU A 723 47.41 5.81 -16.53
N LEU A 724 47.59 4.87 -15.60
CA LEU A 724 48.06 5.16 -14.23
C LEU A 724 49.58 5.32 -14.10
N GLY A 725 50.37 4.90 -15.10
CA GLY A 725 51.83 5.03 -15.06
C GLY A 725 52.36 6.47 -15.18
N SER A 726 51.48 7.47 -15.33
CA SER A 726 51.86 8.88 -15.40
C SER A 726 51.61 9.67 -14.10
N ASP A 727 50.85 9.12 -13.15
CA ASP A 727 50.42 9.83 -11.92
C ASP A 727 50.74 9.06 -10.61
N ILE A 728 51.48 7.95 -10.68
CA ILE A 728 52.16 7.29 -9.53
C ILE A 728 53.65 7.59 -9.64
#